data_AF-A0A327MA22-F1
#
_entry.id   AF-A0A327MA22-F1
#
_cell.length_a   1.000
_cell.length_b   1.000
_cell.length_c   1.000
_cell.angle_alpha   90.00
_cell.angle_beta   90.00
_cell.angle_gamma   90.00
#
_symmetry.space_group_name_H-M   'P 1'
#
loop_
_entity.id
_entity.type
_entity.pdbx_description
1 polymer ?
#
loop_
_entity_poly.entity_id
_entity_poly.type
_entity_poly.pdbx_seq_one_letter_code
_entity_poly.pdbx_strand_id
1 'polypeptide(L)'
;MVHHGQGAARLLRYARPGAGADLCDRPSPHGLAHLPRRSLPVSRPDGRGLGRRGSIALMAALLALPLVGLVGLATDGARAWLLRSRLHTALDAAALAGARNINLQVAQRDAEVAGMFWTNFGVADSGFTAAQATGHAWRGFLDAMTTLDPPVAVDASTMQVSAHAVLDTTFTRVLGIPSVHVAVSAQAKRADLGMELSLVLDVTGSMDTNCSTPSDRTASSCGVTTVPREPGTTTASRNNNMDLLRLAAADLINILYGSRETVSNLWVSIVPFTTTVNLGPNRRDWLGGSAASSLDSDFSPTSWRGCVEARVGYDGAPDDGDRRDYTPSEVPFRPFLYKSTLGLYTLNGAAVPGDNDWARKLWNATTSGDNAITEDWYLYRGNYQVGPNVGCPATVVLPLTAKKTTVLDTIQSLRPSSRGGTMGNLGLQAGWFTLSPRWRGAWALGAAPAGQATALPLDYNAPYMRKVIVMMTDGTNQWYDTPYGFPGACTETTKSTASYPTSPAPGPAQAVRPIACPAANQVGSVTAASGAPAITNNADYTGYGRLKDGRLGTGVTNNSQAQTEINNRVAALCAAIKSAGITIYTVVLDTSGSSTSAATRTLYQGCATTPQHYVFVSQPTDLRTAFQQIGTQLANLRLVR
;
A
#
# COMPACT_ATOMS: atom_id res chain seq x y z
N MET A 1 0.89 14.05 53.05
CA MET A 1 1.00 15.41 53.59
C MET A 1 -0.01 16.28 52.88
N VAL A 2 -0.83 16.96 53.67
CA VAL A 2 -1.94 17.83 53.28
C VAL A 2 -1.40 19.16 52.78
N HIS A 3 -1.98 19.74 51.71
CA HIS A 3 -2.22 21.18 51.63
C HIS A 3 -3.28 21.55 50.58
N HIS A 4 -4.18 22.44 51.02
CA HIS A 4 -5.29 23.09 50.32
C HIS A 4 -4.85 24.11 49.25
N GLY A 5 -5.75 24.38 48.29
CA GLY A 5 -5.80 25.64 47.53
C GLY A 5 -6.91 25.67 46.47
N GLN A 6 -7.89 26.55 46.64
CA GLN A 6 -9.17 26.65 45.92
C GLN A 6 -9.11 27.38 44.55
N GLY A 7 -10.15 27.21 43.71
CA GLY A 7 -10.40 28.07 42.54
C GLY A 7 -11.62 27.73 41.65
N ALA A 8 -12.84 28.00 42.14
CA ALA A 8 -14.11 28.39 41.49
C ALA A 8 -14.62 27.80 40.12
N ALA A 9 -15.71 27.01 40.24
CA ALA A 9 -17.07 27.14 39.68
C ALA A 9 -17.36 27.51 38.19
N ARG A 10 -18.08 26.61 37.48
CA ARG A 10 -19.55 26.62 37.21
C ARG A 10 -19.90 26.07 35.80
N LEU A 11 -20.44 24.85 35.73
CA LEU A 11 -21.09 24.29 34.53
C LEU A 11 -22.34 23.51 34.94
N LEU A 12 -23.50 23.90 34.41
CA LEU A 12 -24.77 23.18 34.53
C LEU A 12 -24.91 22.19 33.36
N ARG A 13 -25.08 20.90 33.69
CA ARG A 13 -25.66 19.87 32.83
C ARG A 13 -26.95 19.41 33.50
N TYR A 14 -28.00 19.18 32.71
CA TYR A 14 -29.06 18.26 33.09
C TYR A 14 -29.52 17.48 31.85
N ALA A 15 -29.62 16.17 32.03
CA ALA A 15 -30.08 15.21 31.05
C ALA A 15 -31.12 14.27 31.69
N ARG A 16 -32.29 14.13 31.03
CA ARG A 16 -33.16 12.93 30.87
C ARG A 16 -33.73 12.22 32.12
N PRO A 17 -34.62 11.22 31.98
CA PRO A 17 -35.73 10.98 31.02
C PRO A 17 -37.08 10.70 31.74
N GLY A 18 -38.17 10.49 30.99
CA GLY A 18 -39.54 10.41 31.50
C GLY A 18 -40.09 9.04 31.92
N ALA A 19 -41.33 9.05 32.43
CA ALA A 19 -42.32 7.96 32.44
C ALA A 19 -43.64 8.49 33.07
N GLY A 20 -44.80 8.02 32.62
CA GLY A 20 -46.07 8.32 33.29
C GLY A 20 -47.31 7.81 32.55
N ALA A 21 -47.73 6.58 32.86
CA ALA A 21 -49.10 6.05 32.81
C ALA A 21 -49.35 5.48 34.22
N ASP A 22 -50.52 5.49 34.85
CA ASP A 22 -51.84 5.01 34.42
C ASP A 22 -52.91 5.34 35.50
N LEU A 23 -54.18 5.07 35.15
CA LEU A 23 -55.31 4.55 35.97
C LEU A 23 -56.39 5.46 36.59
N CYS A 24 -57.60 4.92 36.48
CA CYS A 24 -58.98 5.38 36.71
C CYS A 24 -59.38 5.72 38.16
N ASP A 25 -60.40 6.58 38.37
CA ASP A 25 -61.63 6.24 39.13
C ASP A 25 -62.75 7.32 39.02
N ARG A 26 -64.03 6.92 39.18
CA ARG A 26 -65.25 7.76 39.35
C ARG A 26 -65.39 8.22 40.83
N PRO A 27 -66.44 8.91 41.37
CA PRO A 27 -67.72 9.48 40.86
C PRO A 27 -68.08 10.94 41.35
N SER A 28 -69.29 11.42 41.00
CA SER A 28 -70.05 12.64 41.43
C SER A 28 -70.39 12.69 42.95
N PRO A 29 -71.20 13.62 43.55
CA PRO A 29 -71.95 14.84 43.07
C PRO A 29 -71.93 16.06 44.06
N HIS A 30 -72.74 17.10 43.77
CA HIS A 30 -73.36 18.13 44.68
C HIS A 30 -72.98 19.61 44.52
N GLY A 31 -74.04 20.46 44.53
CA GLY A 31 -74.03 21.85 45.04
C GLY A 31 -74.15 22.94 43.98
N LEU A 32 -75.36 23.26 43.47
CA LEU A 32 -76.22 24.38 43.92
C LEU A 32 -75.52 25.77 43.98
N ALA A 33 -75.92 26.69 43.10
CA ALA A 33 -76.52 28.00 43.48
C ALA A 33 -76.54 29.06 42.34
N HIS A 34 -77.77 29.54 42.08
CA HIS A 34 -78.18 30.93 41.80
C HIS A 34 -77.86 31.69 40.48
N LEU A 35 -78.89 31.68 39.62
CA LEU A 35 -79.51 32.74 38.78
C LEU A 35 -79.27 34.22 39.24
N PRO A 36 -79.30 35.25 38.34
CA PRO A 36 -80.56 35.71 37.74
C PRO A 36 -80.55 36.23 36.27
N ARG A 37 -81.75 36.23 35.70
CA ARG A 37 -82.18 36.88 34.45
C ARG A 37 -82.06 38.42 34.54
N ARG A 38 -81.71 39.07 33.43
CA ARG A 38 -82.31 40.38 33.08
C ARG A 38 -82.24 40.65 31.57
N SER A 39 -83.29 41.31 31.11
CA SER A 39 -83.76 41.49 29.74
C SER A 39 -83.39 42.85 29.13
N LEU A 40 -83.58 42.95 27.80
CA LEU A 40 -83.79 44.14 26.93
C LEU A 40 -82.54 44.73 26.23
N PRO A 41 -82.66 45.45 25.09
CA PRO A 41 -83.84 45.74 24.25
C PRO A 41 -83.65 45.48 22.72
N VAL A 42 -84.78 45.37 22.02
CA VAL A 42 -84.88 45.56 20.56
C VAL A 42 -84.66 47.05 20.24
N SER A 43 -83.74 47.35 19.32
CA SER A 43 -83.62 48.67 18.70
C SER A 43 -83.51 48.53 17.17
N ARG A 44 -84.34 49.32 16.47
CA ARG A 44 -84.47 49.40 15.02
C ARG A 44 -83.19 49.91 14.36
N PRO A 45 -82.84 49.48 13.14
CA PRO A 45 -81.71 50.03 12.41
C PRO A 45 -82.14 51.33 11.70
N ASP A 46 -81.61 52.47 12.15
CA ASP A 46 -81.58 53.69 11.35
C ASP A 46 -80.29 53.72 10.52
N GLY A 47 -80.45 53.93 9.21
CA GLY A 47 -79.38 53.90 8.25
C GLY A 47 -78.47 55.13 8.27
N ARG A 48 -77.19 54.92 7.92
CA ARG A 48 -76.33 55.79 7.08
C ARG A 48 -74.92 55.21 6.98
N GLY A 49 -74.37 55.11 5.76
CA GLY A 49 -72.92 55.05 5.54
C GLY A 49 -72.34 54.03 4.54
N LEU A 50 -73.03 53.65 3.45
CA LEU A 50 -72.38 52.94 2.33
C LEU A 50 -71.66 53.93 1.41
N GLY A 51 -70.35 54.10 1.58
CA GLY A 51 -69.54 54.87 0.64
C GLY A 51 -68.05 54.63 0.87
N ARG A 52 -67.38 54.02 -0.12
CA ARG A 52 -65.91 53.78 -0.26
C ARG A 52 -65.28 52.51 0.32
N ARG A 53 -65.95 51.67 1.13
CA ARG A 53 -65.36 50.36 1.57
C ARG A 53 -65.68 49.16 0.66
N GLY A 54 -66.72 49.23 -0.16
CA GLY A 54 -67.13 48.12 -1.03
C GLY A 54 -66.28 47.92 -2.29
N SER A 55 -65.79 49.00 -2.91
CA SER A 55 -64.97 48.93 -4.14
C SER A 55 -63.54 48.45 -3.87
N ILE A 56 -62.95 48.80 -2.74
CA ILE A 56 -61.62 48.32 -2.32
C ILE A 56 -61.67 46.81 -2.05
N ALA A 57 -62.75 46.31 -1.44
CA ALA A 57 -62.93 44.88 -1.20
C ALA A 57 -63.02 44.08 -2.51
N LEU A 58 -63.72 44.62 -3.53
CA LEU A 58 -63.82 43.97 -4.85
C LEU A 58 -62.50 43.97 -5.63
N MET A 59 -61.76 45.09 -5.63
CA MET A 59 -60.44 45.17 -6.27
C MET A 59 -59.41 44.28 -5.55
N ALA A 60 -59.43 44.25 -4.21
CA ALA A 60 -58.58 43.37 -3.42
C ALA A 60 -58.88 41.89 -3.69
N ALA A 61 -60.17 41.52 -3.81
CA ALA A 61 -60.56 40.14 -4.13
C ALA A 61 -60.10 39.70 -5.53
N LEU A 62 -60.22 40.57 -6.54
CA LEU A 62 -59.77 40.29 -7.91
C LEU A 62 -58.24 40.23 -8.04
N LEU A 63 -57.50 41.09 -7.32
CA LEU A 63 -56.03 41.09 -7.29
C LEU A 63 -55.45 39.98 -6.40
N ALA A 64 -56.21 39.48 -5.42
CA ALA A 64 -55.77 38.38 -4.58
C ALA A 64 -55.55 37.09 -5.37
N LEU A 65 -56.38 36.79 -6.38
CA LEU A 65 -56.24 35.59 -7.21
C LEU A 65 -54.88 35.49 -7.94
N PRO A 66 -54.44 36.49 -8.73
CA PRO A 66 -53.13 36.43 -9.38
C PRO A 66 -51.97 36.50 -8.38
N LEU A 67 -52.12 37.21 -7.26
CA LEU A 67 -51.08 37.26 -6.21
C LEU A 67 -50.90 35.90 -5.52
N VAL A 68 -51.99 35.24 -5.14
CA VAL A 68 -51.96 33.87 -4.57
C VAL A 68 -51.39 32.89 -5.59
N GLY A 69 -51.71 33.06 -6.87
CA GLY A 69 -51.13 32.24 -7.94
C GLY A 69 -49.61 32.40 -8.06
N LEU A 70 -49.10 33.63 -8.02
CA LEU A 70 -47.66 33.91 -8.06
C LEU A 70 -46.93 33.40 -6.80
N VAL A 71 -47.50 33.64 -5.61
CA VAL A 71 -46.96 33.11 -4.35
C VAL A 71 -46.96 31.59 -4.35
N GLY A 72 -48.00 30.97 -4.91
CA GLY A 72 -48.09 29.53 -4.99
C GLY A 72 -47.09 28.91 -5.94
N LEU A 73 -46.95 29.45 -7.15
CA LEU A 73 -45.92 29.01 -8.09
C LEU A 73 -44.52 29.16 -7.50
N ALA A 74 -44.25 30.26 -6.81
CA ALA A 74 -42.97 30.48 -6.15
C ALA A 74 -42.72 29.48 -5.01
N THR A 75 -43.68 29.29 -4.12
CA THR A 75 -43.52 28.47 -2.91
C THR A 75 -43.55 26.98 -3.22
N ASP A 76 -44.56 26.52 -3.94
CA ASP A 76 -44.70 25.11 -4.33
C ASP A 76 -43.62 24.72 -5.36
N GLY A 77 -43.23 25.65 -6.25
CA GLY A 77 -42.09 25.47 -7.14
C GLY A 77 -40.75 25.34 -6.41
N ALA A 78 -40.50 26.19 -5.39
CA ALA A 78 -39.31 26.07 -4.55
C ALA A 78 -39.27 24.74 -3.78
N ARG A 79 -40.41 24.29 -3.24
CA ARG A 79 -40.51 22.98 -2.56
C ARG A 79 -40.28 21.82 -3.52
N ALA A 80 -40.87 21.87 -4.72
CA ALA A 80 -40.64 20.85 -5.75
C ALA A 80 -39.18 20.79 -6.20
N TRP A 81 -38.51 21.95 -6.33
CA TRP A 81 -37.09 22.01 -6.66
C TRP A 81 -36.20 21.47 -5.53
N LEU A 82 -36.48 21.82 -4.27
CA LEU A 82 -35.78 21.26 -3.11
C LEU A 82 -35.94 19.74 -3.02
N LEU A 83 -37.16 19.23 -3.24
CA LEU A 83 -37.43 17.79 -3.31
C LEU A 83 -36.63 17.13 -4.42
N ARG A 84 -36.61 17.71 -5.63
CA ARG A 84 -35.81 17.22 -6.76
C ARG A 84 -34.32 17.16 -6.41
N SER A 85 -33.77 18.22 -5.79
CA SER A 85 -32.37 18.27 -5.38
C SER A 85 -32.03 17.19 -4.33
N ARG A 86 -32.92 16.95 -3.37
CA ARG A 86 -32.74 15.90 -2.35
C ARG A 86 -32.81 14.50 -2.97
N LEU A 87 -33.73 14.28 -3.90
CA LEU A 87 -33.84 13.03 -4.66
C LEU A 87 -32.57 12.72 -5.46
N HIS A 88 -32.02 13.71 -6.18
CA HIS A 88 -30.75 13.55 -6.91
C HIS A 88 -29.62 13.11 -5.96
N THR A 89 -29.46 13.81 -4.84
CA THR A 89 -28.39 13.50 -3.87
C THR A 89 -28.50 12.08 -3.30
N ALA A 90 -29.73 11.63 -3.00
CA ALA A 90 -29.98 10.28 -2.48
C ALA A 90 -29.79 9.21 -3.58
N LEU A 91 -30.23 9.48 -4.80
CA LEU A 91 -30.07 8.57 -5.94
C LEU A 91 -28.61 8.40 -6.35
N ASP A 92 -27.78 9.45 -6.31
CA ASP A 92 -26.35 9.35 -6.63
C ASP A 92 -25.62 8.42 -5.66
N ALA A 93 -25.93 8.53 -4.35
CA ALA A 93 -25.39 7.64 -3.33
C ALA A 93 -25.84 6.18 -3.54
N ALA A 94 -27.11 5.99 -3.89
CA ALA A 94 -27.70 4.68 -4.15
C ALA A 94 -27.14 4.03 -5.43
N ALA A 95 -27.01 4.79 -6.51
CA ALA A 95 -26.44 4.33 -7.78
C ALA A 95 -24.98 3.88 -7.61
N LEU A 96 -24.18 4.64 -6.86
CA LEU A 96 -22.79 4.27 -6.55
C LEU A 96 -22.70 2.98 -5.73
N ALA A 97 -23.59 2.81 -4.74
CA ALA A 97 -23.67 1.57 -3.94
C ALA A 97 -24.05 0.36 -4.82
N GLY A 98 -25.01 0.55 -5.73
CA GLY A 98 -25.41 -0.45 -6.70
C GLY A 98 -24.28 -0.84 -7.65
N ALA A 99 -23.59 0.14 -8.24
CA ALA A 99 -22.48 -0.10 -9.16
C ALA A 99 -21.29 -0.82 -8.49
N ARG A 100 -21.00 -0.50 -7.21
CA ARG A 100 -19.98 -1.21 -6.40
C ARG A 100 -20.33 -2.68 -6.20
N ASN A 101 -21.60 -2.99 -6.03
CA ASN A 101 -22.12 -4.31 -5.67
C ASN A 101 -22.86 -5.02 -6.83
N ILE A 102 -22.61 -4.61 -8.09
CA ILE A 102 -23.35 -5.09 -9.28
C ILE A 102 -23.31 -6.61 -9.47
N ASN A 103 -22.27 -7.26 -8.94
CA ASN A 103 -22.05 -8.71 -9.02
C ASN A 103 -22.62 -9.51 -7.85
N LEU A 104 -23.22 -8.87 -6.83
CA LEU A 104 -23.92 -9.59 -5.76
C LEU A 104 -25.21 -10.22 -6.29
N GLN A 105 -25.78 -11.16 -5.53
CA GLN A 105 -27.15 -11.61 -5.78
C GLN A 105 -28.10 -10.40 -5.76
N VAL A 106 -29.04 -10.38 -6.69
CA VAL A 106 -29.96 -9.25 -6.93
C VAL A 106 -30.62 -8.77 -5.64
N ALA A 107 -31.11 -9.68 -4.80
CA ALA A 107 -31.75 -9.33 -3.54
C ALA A 107 -30.81 -8.61 -2.55
N GLN A 108 -29.54 -9.00 -2.47
CA GLN A 108 -28.55 -8.37 -1.59
C GLN A 108 -28.13 -7.01 -2.13
N ARG A 109 -27.86 -6.92 -3.43
CA ARG A 109 -27.54 -5.67 -4.11
C ARG A 109 -28.64 -4.64 -3.94
N ASP A 110 -29.89 -5.02 -4.17
CA ASP A 110 -31.03 -4.10 -4.14
C ASP A 110 -31.33 -3.61 -2.72
N ALA A 111 -31.12 -4.47 -1.71
CA ALA A 111 -31.19 -4.08 -0.30
C ALA A 111 -30.14 -3.01 0.07
N GLU A 112 -28.89 -3.16 -0.40
CA GLU A 112 -27.82 -2.17 -0.21
C GLU A 112 -28.13 -0.84 -0.90
N VAL A 113 -28.62 -0.88 -2.15
CA VAL A 113 -29.04 0.31 -2.91
C VAL A 113 -30.15 1.05 -2.18
N ALA A 114 -31.19 0.32 -1.74
CA ALA A 114 -32.32 0.91 -1.06
C ALA A 114 -31.94 1.47 0.32
N GLY A 115 -31.10 0.75 1.08
CA GLY A 115 -30.56 1.23 2.35
C GLY A 115 -29.80 2.54 2.20
N MET A 116 -28.96 2.66 1.17
CA MET A 116 -28.21 3.88 0.86
C MET A 116 -29.14 5.03 0.43
N PHE A 117 -30.15 4.77 -0.40
CA PHE A 117 -31.13 5.78 -0.79
C PHE A 117 -31.88 6.34 0.42
N TRP A 118 -32.53 5.47 1.21
CA TRP A 118 -33.40 5.90 2.31
C TRP A 118 -32.63 6.49 3.50
N THR A 119 -31.38 6.10 3.71
CA THR A 119 -30.50 6.76 4.70
C THR A 119 -30.22 8.21 4.33
N ASN A 120 -30.09 8.52 3.03
CA ASN A 120 -29.81 9.88 2.55
C ASN A 120 -31.09 10.70 2.30
N PHE A 121 -32.17 10.06 1.86
CA PHE A 121 -33.45 10.73 1.60
C PHE A 121 -34.27 10.97 2.87
N GLY A 122 -34.27 10.00 3.79
CA GLY A 122 -35.10 9.96 4.98
C GLY A 122 -36.47 9.34 4.74
N VAL A 123 -36.98 8.63 5.74
CA VAL A 123 -38.35 8.09 5.78
C VAL A 123 -39.03 8.53 7.08
N ALA A 124 -40.26 9.03 6.97
CA ALA A 124 -41.04 9.54 8.10
C ALA A 124 -42.03 8.51 8.65
N ASP A 125 -42.34 7.46 7.89
CA ASP A 125 -43.33 6.45 8.25
C ASP A 125 -42.76 5.37 9.18
N SER A 126 -43.42 5.15 10.33
CA SER A 126 -43.02 4.15 11.34
C SER A 126 -43.18 2.70 10.89
N GLY A 127 -43.86 2.45 9.77
CA GLY A 127 -44.07 1.12 9.19
C GLY A 127 -43.03 0.71 8.14
N PHE A 128 -42.03 1.55 7.88
CA PHE A 128 -40.99 1.25 6.89
C PHE A 128 -40.20 0.00 7.28
N THR A 129 -40.11 -0.94 6.34
CA THR A 129 -39.27 -2.14 6.49
C THR A 129 -38.30 -2.25 5.32
N ALA A 130 -37.11 -2.82 5.57
CA ALA A 130 -36.11 -3.05 4.52
C ALA A 130 -36.64 -3.93 3.37
N ALA A 131 -37.57 -4.86 3.66
CA ALA A 131 -38.20 -5.73 2.68
C ALA A 131 -39.10 -4.97 1.68
N GLN A 132 -39.58 -3.79 2.05
CA GLN A 132 -40.47 -2.94 1.25
C GLN A 132 -39.77 -1.63 0.84
N ALA A 133 -38.45 -1.61 0.85
CA ALA A 133 -37.67 -0.42 0.54
C ALA A 133 -37.64 -0.08 -0.97
N THR A 134 -38.07 -0.99 -1.85
CA THR A 134 -38.19 -0.79 -3.30
C THR A 134 -39.62 -1.07 -3.78
N GLY A 135 -40.06 -0.35 -4.80
CA GLY A 135 -41.37 -0.50 -5.43
C GLY A 135 -42.58 -0.08 -4.57
N HIS A 136 -42.35 0.44 -3.36
CA HIS A 136 -43.39 0.90 -2.43
C HIS A 136 -43.25 2.40 -2.18
N ALA A 137 -44.39 3.09 -2.02
CA ALA A 137 -44.44 4.51 -1.74
C ALA A 137 -44.40 4.77 -0.23
N TRP A 138 -43.51 5.66 0.20
CA TRP A 138 -43.32 6.07 1.59
C TRP A 138 -43.22 7.58 1.71
N ARG A 139 -43.69 8.15 2.82
CA ARG A 139 -43.52 9.58 3.10
C ARG A 139 -42.09 9.86 3.52
N GLY A 140 -41.48 10.86 2.90
CA GLY A 140 -40.11 11.27 3.19
C GLY A 140 -39.97 12.78 3.34
N PHE A 141 -38.92 13.32 2.75
CA PHE A 141 -38.63 14.75 2.76
C PHE A 141 -39.83 15.58 2.26
N LEU A 142 -40.17 16.65 2.97
CA LEU A 142 -41.35 17.52 2.72
C LEU A 142 -42.70 16.79 2.68
N ASP A 143 -42.79 15.63 3.34
CA ASP A 143 -43.99 14.77 3.36
C ASP A 143 -44.42 14.30 1.96
N ALA A 144 -43.48 14.28 1.01
CA ALA A 144 -43.71 13.79 -0.34
C ALA A 144 -43.81 12.26 -0.34
N MET A 145 -44.83 11.74 -1.00
CA MET A 145 -44.95 10.30 -1.25
C MET A 145 -43.93 9.88 -2.28
N THR A 146 -42.90 9.14 -1.86
CA THR A 146 -41.74 8.80 -2.66
C THR A 146 -41.63 7.29 -2.83
N THR A 147 -41.38 6.86 -4.06
CA THR A 147 -41.13 5.46 -4.40
C THR A 147 -39.74 5.36 -5.02
N LEU A 148 -38.95 4.41 -4.53
CA LEU A 148 -37.70 4.00 -5.16
C LEU A 148 -37.99 2.83 -6.11
N ASP A 149 -37.68 2.98 -7.39
CA ASP A 149 -37.86 1.90 -8.36
C ASP A 149 -36.81 0.79 -8.15
N PRO A 150 -37.10 -0.47 -8.53
CA PRO A 150 -36.11 -1.53 -8.51
C PRO A 150 -34.85 -1.15 -9.32
N PRO A 151 -33.63 -1.29 -8.76
CA PRO A 151 -32.40 -0.97 -9.47
C PRO A 151 -32.21 -1.83 -10.72
N VAL A 152 -31.79 -1.21 -11.82
CA VAL A 152 -31.59 -1.89 -13.11
C VAL A 152 -30.11 -1.93 -13.47
N ALA A 153 -29.59 -3.12 -13.77
CA ALA A 153 -28.28 -3.26 -14.41
C ALA A 153 -28.46 -3.03 -15.92
N VAL A 154 -27.96 -1.91 -16.43
CA VAL A 154 -28.05 -1.53 -17.85
C VAL A 154 -27.06 -2.35 -18.69
N ASP A 155 -25.90 -2.65 -18.10
CA ASP A 155 -24.90 -3.58 -18.63
C ASP A 155 -24.12 -4.23 -17.46
N ALA A 156 -23.08 -5.02 -17.75
CA ALA A 156 -22.28 -5.71 -16.74
C ALA A 156 -21.51 -4.77 -15.76
N SER A 157 -21.49 -3.47 -16.04
CA SER A 157 -20.74 -2.45 -15.31
C SER A 157 -21.58 -1.22 -14.94
N THR A 158 -22.74 -1.02 -15.54
CA THR A 158 -23.56 0.19 -15.36
C THR A 158 -24.85 -0.12 -14.60
N MET A 159 -25.07 0.57 -13.48
CA MET A 159 -26.32 0.53 -12.72
C MET A 159 -27.10 1.82 -12.90
N GLN A 160 -28.41 1.68 -13.11
CA GLN A 160 -29.38 2.77 -13.10
C GLN A 160 -30.30 2.63 -11.89
N VAL A 161 -30.55 3.75 -11.21
CA VAL A 161 -31.50 3.83 -10.11
C VAL A 161 -32.41 5.02 -10.38
N SER A 162 -33.72 4.84 -10.22
CA SER A 162 -34.72 5.90 -10.38
C SER A 162 -35.64 5.98 -9.18
N ALA A 163 -36.13 7.19 -8.92
CA ALA A 163 -37.13 7.42 -7.89
C ALA A 163 -38.13 8.48 -8.38
N HIS A 164 -39.36 8.32 -7.93
CA HIS A 164 -40.45 9.24 -8.23
C HIS A 164 -41.14 9.66 -6.93
N ALA A 165 -41.47 10.95 -6.85
CA ALA A 165 -42.14 11.53 -5.69
C ALA A 165 -43.33 12.40 -6.09
N VAL A 166 -44.38 12.34 -5.28
CA VAL A 166 -45.59 13.17 -5.40
C VAL A 166 -45.63 14.11 -4.21
N LEU A 167 -45.55 15.40 -4.49
CA LEU A 167 -45.64 16.46 -3.48
C LEU A 167 -46.99 17.15 -3.57
N ASP A 168 -47.73 17.17 -2.47
CA ASP A 168 -48.97 17.95 -2.35
C ASP A 168 -48.65 19.44 -2.31
N THR A 169 -49.34 20.20 -3.17
CA THR A 169 -49.17 21.65 -3.26
C THR A 169 -50.03 22.36 -2.21
N THR A 170 -49.55 23.49 -1.71
CA THR A 170 -50.26 24.27 -0.69
C THR A 170 -51.08 25.38 -1.31
N PHE A 171 -50.51 26.12 -2.26
CA PHE A 171 -51.14 27.31 -2.83
C PHE A 171 -51.58 27.10 -4.27
N THR A 172 -50.81 26.38 -5.10
CA THR A 172 -51.21 26.09 -6.48
C THR A 172 -52.42 25.15 -6.59
N ARG A 173 -52.80 24.49 -5.49
CA ARG A 173 -54.06 23.75 -5.38
C ARG A 173 -55.29 24.61 -5.64
N VAL A 174 -55.24 25.90 -5.28
CA VAL A 174 -56.31 26.89 -5.55
C VAL A 174 -56.47 27.12 -7.06
N LEU A 175 -55.41 26.90 -7.84
CA LEU A 175 -55.41 26.99 -9.31
C LEU A 175 -55.73 25.65 -10.00
N GLY A 176 -56.16 24.63 -9.25
CA GLY A 176 -56.53 23.32 -9.80
C GLY A 176 -55.35 22.36 -10.02
N ILE A 177 -54.16 22.67 -9.49
CA ILE A 177 -52.99 21.78 -9.53
C ILE A 177 -52.77 21.23 -8.12
N PRO A 178 -53.36 20.09 -7.73
CA PRO A 178 -53.31 19.61 -6.35
C PRO A 178 -51.94 19.04 -5.96
N SER A 179 -51.18 18.50 -6.90
CA SER A 179 -49.89 17.85 -6.66
C SER A 179 -48.89 18.12 -7.78
N VAL A 180 -47.60 17.96 -7.47
CA VAL A 180 -46.50 18.01 -8.43
C VAL A 180 -45.76 16.68 -8.39
N HIS A 181 -45.52 16.11 -9.57
CA HIS A 181 -44.76 14.88 -9.76
C HIS A 181 -43.30 15.21 -10.06
N VAL A 182 -42.38 14.63 -9.31
CA VAL A 182 -40.93 14.79 -9.51
C VAL A 182 -40.33 13.41 -9.74
N ALA A 183 -39.76 13.20 -10.92
CA ALA A 183 -39.02 11.98 -11.24
C ALA A 183 -37.54 12.31 -11.49
N VAL A 184 -36.67 11.45 -10.98
CA VAL A 184 -35.22 11.57 -11.09
C VAL A 184 -34.63 10.20 -11.38
N SER A 185 -33.55 10.17 -12.17
CA SER A 185 -32.75 8.96 -12.37
C SER A 185 -31.26 9.31 -12.28
N ALA A 186 -30.48 8.37 -11.77
CA ALA A 186 -29.03 8.43 -11.72
C ALA A 186 -28.46 7.14 -12.31
N GLN A 187 -27.32 7.26 -12.99
CA GLN A 187 -26.55 6.11 -13.48
C GLN A 187 -25.15 6.18 -12.88
N ALA A 188 -24.63 5.04 -12.47
CA ALA A 188 -23.25 4.88 -12.04
C ALA A 188 -22.62 3.73 -12.83
N LYS A 189 -21.47 4.00 -13.43
CA LYS A 189 -20.69 2.98 -14.16
C LYS A 189 -19.47 2.60 -13.36
N ARG A 190 -19.37 1.32 -13.02
CA ARG A 190 -18.14 0.69 -12.55
C ARG A 190 -17.11 0.76 -13.66
N ALA A 191 -16.25 1.77 -13.63
CA ALA A 191 -15.03 1.69 -14.41
C ALA A 191 -14.21 0.54 -13.84
N ASP A 192 -13.87 -0.44 -14.66
CA ASP A 192 -12.90 -1.49 -14.32
C ASP A 192 -11.49 -0.89 -14.24
N LEU A 193 -11.32 0.10 -13.34
CA LEU A 193 -10.05 0.71 -13.03
C LEU A 193 -9.10 -0.41 -12.58
N GLY A 194 -8.00 -0.51 -13.30
CA GLY A 194 -6.97 -1.51 -13.07
C GLY A 194 -5.69 -0.94 -12.51
N MET A 195 -4.80 -1.86 -12.18
CA MET A 195 -3.56 -1.56 -11.52
C MET A 195 -2.45 -2.54 -11.92
N GLU A 196 -1.28 -1.99 -12.22
CA GLU A 196 -0.02 -2.70 -12.21
C GLU A 196 0.74 -2.28 -10.94
N LEU A 197 0.91 -3.21 -10.01
CA LEU A 197 1.49 -2.98 -8.69
C LEU A 197 2.86 -3.66 -8.61
N SER A 198 3.88 -2.91 -8.18
CA SER A 198 5.20 -3.47 -7.85
C SER A 198 5.47 -3.34 -6.35
N LEU A 199 5.61 -4.48 -5.68
CA LEU A 199 6.04 -4.53 -4.28
C LEU A 199 7.58 -4.60 -4.25
N VAL A 200 8.22 -3.51 -3.85
CA VAL A 200 9.68 -3.39 -3.73
C VAL A 200 10.04 -3.61 -2.26
N LEU A 201 10.62 -4.77 -1.97
CA LEU A 201 10.71 -5.30 -0.61
C LEU A 201 12.18 -5.45 -0.21
N ASP A 202 12.56 -4.71 0.83
CA ASP A 202 13.90 -4.83 1.42
C ASP A 202 14.07 -6.21 2.03
N VAL A 203 15.10 -6.91 1.57
CA VAL A 203 15.51 -8.20 2.11
C VAL A 203 16.94 -8.21 2.62
N THR A 204 17.47 -7.05 3.06
CA THR A 204 18.81 -6.98 3.64
C THR A 204 18.92 -7.65 5.00
N GLY A 205 20.16 -7.92 5.43
CA GLY A 205 20.44 -8.59 6.70
C GLY A 205 19.88 -7.87 7.93
N SER A 206 19.64 -6.55 7.88
CA SER A 206 18.95 -5.78 8.93
C SER A 206 17.56 -6.33 9.25
N MET A 207 16.87 -6.86 8.23
CA MET A 207 15.54 -7.44 8.36
C MET A 207 15.52 -8.75 9.17
N ASP A 208 16.67 -9.29 9.55
CA ASP A 208 16.82 -10.55 10.26
C ASP A 208 16.98 -10.37 11.79
N THR A 209 16.13 -9.52 12.39
CA THR A 209 16.29 -8.96 13.75
C THR A 209 16.38 -9.96 14.91
N ASN A 210 15.91 -11.20 14.74
CA ASN A 210 15.92 -12.24 15.79
C ASN A 210 16.84 -13.43 15.46
N CYS A 211 17.72 -13.30 14.45
CA CYS A 211 18.51 -14.39 13.86
C CYS A 211 19.97 -14.01 13.60
N SER A 212 20.47 -13.04 14.35
CA SER A 212 21.71 -12.33 14.06
C SER A 212 22.97 -13.20 14.17
N THR A 213 22.96 -14.25 15.01
CA THR A 213 24.13 -15.12 15.23
C THR A 213 23.84 -16.59 14.85
N PRO A 214 24.86 -17.39 14.49
CA PRO A 214 24.68 -18.83 14.26
C PRO A 214 24.09 -19.59 15.47
N SER A 215 24.42 -19.19 16.70
CA SER A 215 23.90 -19.80 17.93
C SER A 215 22.43 -19.50 18.18
N ASP A 216 21.92 -18.37 17.69
CA ASP A 216 20.52 -17.96 17.85
C ASP A 216 19.63 -18.50 16.72
N ARG A 217 20.17 -19.22 15.74
CA ARG A 217 19.43 -19.76 14.59
C ARG A 217 18.80 -21.12 14.89
N THR A 218 17.77 -21.11 15.72
CA THR A 218 16.94 -22.29 16.01
C THR A 218 15.64 -22.25 15.20
N ALA A 219 14.94 -23.39 15.08
CA ALA A 219 13.63 -23.45 14.43
C ALA A 219 12.56 -22.58 15.12
N SER A 220 12.75 -22.24 16.41
CA SER A 220 11.85 -21.35 17.16
C SER A 220 12.12 -19.86 16.89
N SER A 221 13.38 -19.42 16.83
CA SER A 221 13.78 -18.02 16.62
C SER A 221 13.83 -17.57 15.16
N CYS A 222 14.15 -18.49 14.23
CA CYS A 222 14.31 -18.21 12.79
C CYS A 222 13.32 -18.96 11.90
N GLY A 223 12.24 -19.44 12.51
CA GLY A 223 11.15 -20.09 11.79
C GLY A 223 10.50 -19.14 10.80
N VAL A 224 10.12 -19.68 9.65
CA VAL A 224 9.42 -18.96 8.59
C VAL A 224 7.92 -19.21 8.78
N THR A 225 7.16 -18.20 9.18
CA THR A 225 5.70 -18.33 9.29
C THR A 225 5.11 -18.49 7.89
N THR A 226 4.16 -19.42 7.73
CA THR A 226 3.40 -19.57 6.49
C THR A 226 2.47 -18.37 6.32
N VAL A 227 2.57 -17.69 5.18
CA VAL A 227 1.73 -16.52 4.89
C VAL A 227 0.27 -16.91 4.70
N PRO A 228 -0.68 -16.10 5.20
CA PRO A 228 -2.10 -16.34 4.98
C PRO A 228 -2.44 -16.27 3.49
N ARG A 229 -3.22 -17.24 3.01
CA ARG A 229 -3.69 -17.27 1.61
C ARG A 229 -5.12 -16.79 1.43
N GLU A 230 -5.87 -16.66 2.53
CA GLU A 230 -7.25 -16.18 2.53
C GLU A 230 -7.39 -14.85 3.28
N PRO A 231 -8.26 -13.94 2.82
CA PRO A 231 -8.55 -12.69 3.53
C PRO A 231 -9.04 -12.94 4.96
N GLY A 232 -8.67 -12.05 5.89
CA GLY A 232 -9.12 -12.12 7.28
C GLY A 232 -8.47 -13.21 8.14
N THR A 233 -7.50 -13.95 7.60
CA THR A 233 -6.75 -14.95 8.38
C THR A 233 -5.80 -14.29 9.36
N THR A 234 -6.03 -14.49 10.66
CA THR A 234 -5.14 -13.98 11.72
C THR A 234 -3.96 -14.95 11.93
N THR A 235 -2.80 -14.59 11.40
CA THR A 235 -1.55 -15.32 11.64
C THR A 235 -0.66 -14.54 12.61
N ALA A 236 -0.24 -15.16 13.71
CA ALA A 236 0.73 -14.56 14.64
C ALA A 236 2.13 -14.59 14.00
N SER A 237 2.87 -13.48 14.09
CA SER A 237 4.26 -13.40 13.64
C SER A 237 5.21 -13.93 14.73
N ARG A 238 6.39 -14.38 14.32
CA ARG A 238 7.51 -14.74 15.21
C ARG A 238 8.37 -13.54 15.65
N ASN A 239 7.86 -12.31 15.52
CA ASN A 239 8.50 -11.04 15.90
C ASN A 239 9.81 -10.70 15.17
N ASN A 240 10.06 -11.29 13.99
CA ASN A 240 11.19 -10.96 13.11
C ASN A 240 10.70 -10.02 11.97
N ASN A 241 11.47 -8.99 11.63
CA ASN A 241 11.07 -7.99 10.61
C ASN A 241 10.76 -8.62 9.25
N MET A 242 11.57 -9.57 8.79
CA MET A 242 11.32 -10.30 7.55
C MET A 242 10.02 -11.13 7.62
N ASP A 243 9.74 -11.76 8.75
CA ASP A 243 8.50 -12.51 8.95
C ASP A 243 7.28 -11.59 8.92
N LEU A 244 7.37 -10.44 9.61
CA LEU A 244 6.33 -9.41 9.60
C LEU A 244 6.11 -8.84 8.20
N LEU A 245 7.18 -8.56 7.46
CA LEU A 245 7.10 -8.08 6.09
C LEU A 245 6.34 -9.06 5.19
N ARG A 246 6.66 -10.36 5.27
CA ARG A 246 5.96 -11.40 4.49
C ARG A 246 4.47 -11.46 4.83
N LEU A 247 4.12 -11.39 6.11
CA LEU A 247 2.72 -11.38 6.55
C LEU A 247 1.98 -10.11 6.11
N ALA A 248 2.61 -8.93 6.24
CA ALA A 248 2.04 -7.65 5.84
C ALA A 248 1.84 -7.56 4.31
N ALA A 249 2.83 -7.99 3.53
CA ALA A 249 2.71 -8.08 2.09
C ALA A 249 1.57 -9.03 1.68
N ALA A 250 1.47 -10.20 2.33
CA ALA A 250 0.38 -11.14 2.08
C ALA A 250 -1.01 -10.55 2.41
N ASP A 251 -1.14 -9.79 3.50
CA ASP A 251 -2.40 -9.09 3.82
C ASP A 251 -2.82 -8.11 2.72
N LEU A 252 -1.89 -7.30 2.21
CA LEU A 252 -2.15 -6.39 1.11
C LEU A 252 -2.65 -7.15 -0.12
N ILE A 253 -1.96 -8.24 -0.50
CA ILE A 253 -2.37 -9.08 -1.64
C ILE A 253 -3.74 -9.70 -1.40
N ASN A 254 -4.01 -10.22 -0.20
CA ASN A 254 -5.32 -10.78 0.14
C ASN A 254 -6.44 -9.75 0.06
N ILE A 255 -6.19 -8.49 0.42
CA ILE A 255 -7.18 -7.41 0.27
C ILE A 255 -7.45 -7.11 -1.20
N LEU A 256 -6.41 -7.00 -2.04
CA LEU A 256 -6.57 -6.67 -3.46
C LEU A 256 -7.29 -7.77 -4.23
N TYR A 257 -6.98 -9.03 -3.93
CA TYR A 257 -7.56 -10.18 -4.63
C TYR A 257 -8.89 -10.63 -4.05
N GLY A 258 -9.10 -10.48 -2.73
CA GLY A 258 -10.15 -11.21 -2.01
C GLY A 258 -9.88 -12.72 -2.04
N SER A 259 -10.93 -13.52 -2.19
CA SER A 259 -10.86 -14.99 -2.32
C SER A 259 -10.58 -15.47 -3.76
N ARG A 260 -10.28 -14.57 -4.70
CA ARG A 260 -10.14 -14.90 -6.13
C ARG A 260 -8.69 -15.18 -6.50
N GLU A 261 -8.45 -16.14 -7.39
CA GLU A 261 -7.10 -16.41 -7.92
C GLU A 261 -6.62 -15.30 -8.87
N THR A 262 -7.55 -14.66 -9.59
CA THR A 262 -7.25 -13.52 -10.46
C THR A 262 -8.30 -12.44 -10.25
N VAL A 263 -7.91 -11.18 -10.47
CA VAL A 263 -8.86 -10.07 -10.54
C VAL A 263 -8.65 -9.35 -11.87
N SER A 264 -9.74 -9.07 -12.58
CA SER A 264 -9.68 -8.33 -13.84
C SER A 264 -8.88 -7.04 -13.66
N ASN A 265 -8.02 -6.74 -14.63
CA ASN A 265 -7.16 -5.56 -14.65
C ASN A 265 -6.24 -5.38 -13.42
N LEU A 266 -5.83 -6.45 -12.74
CA LEU A 266 -4.85 -6.39 -11.65
C LEU A 266 -3.65 -7.28 -11.96
N TRP A 267 -2.46 -6.68 -11.96
CA TRP A 267 -1.19 -7.40 -12.08
C TRP A 267 -0.22 -6.95 -11.01
N VAL A 268 0.51 -7.91 -10.44
CA VAL A 268 1.44 -7.66 -9.34
C VAL A 268 2.81 -8.23 -9.68
N SER A 269 3.86 -7.47 -9.39
CA SER A 269 5.26 -7.90 -9.39
C SER A 269 5.84 -7.82 -7.98
N ILE A 270 6.82 -8.66 -7.69
CA ILE A 270 7.58 -8.64 -6.42
C ILE A 270 9.05 -8.40 -6.74
N VAL A 271 9.66 -7.42 -6.09
CA VAL A 271 11.05 -7.01 -6.28
C VAL A 271 11.79 -7.06 -4.94
N PRO A 272 12.42 -8.19 -4.60
CA PRO A 272 13.33 -8.29 -3.47
C PRO A 272 14.64 -7.55 -3.79
N PHE A 273 15.15 -6.74 -2.86
CA PHE A 273 16.42 -6.04 -3.07
C PHE A 273 17.35 -6.09 -1.87
N THR A 274 18.65 -5.97 -2.14
CA THR A 274 19.73 -5.81 -1.16
C THR A 274 20.65 -4.65 -1.57
N THR A 275 21.95 -4.90 -1.71
CA THR A 275 22.88 -4.12 -2.54
C THR A 275 22.80 -4.46 -4.02
N THR A 276 21.94 -5.40 -4.40
CA THR A 276 21.71 -5.85 -5.77
C THR A 276 20.26 -6.35 -5.89
N VAL A 277 19.83 -6.63 -7.11
CA VAL A 277 18.55 -7.28 -7.43
C VAL A 277 18.82 -8.56 -8.20
N ASN A 278 17.96 -9.57 -8.03
CA ASN A 278 18.06 -10.84 -8.74
C ASN A 278 17.06 -10.88 -9.90
N LEU A 279 17.53 -10.74 -11.13
CA LEU A 279 16.70 -10.77 -12.35
C LEU A 279 16.47 -12.19 -12.89
N GLY A 280 17.07 -13.18 -12.25
CA GLY A 280 16.91 -14.60 -12.54
C GLY A 280 18.06 -15.19 -13.38
N PRO A 281 18.43 -16.46 -13.13
CA PRO A 281 19.60 -17.09 -13.75
C PRO A 281 19.43 -17.37 -15.25
N ASN A 282 18.19 -17.32 -15.75
CA ASN A 282 17.86 -17.61 -17.14
C ASN A 282 18.01 -16.40 -18.08
N ARG A 283 18.27 -15.20 -17.54
CA ARG A 283 18.38 -13.94 -18.31
C ARG A 283 19.81 -13.68 -18.82
N ARG A 284 20.45 -14.70 -19.38
CA ARG A 284 21.84 -14.60 -19.86
C ARG A 284 21.97 -13.66 -21.06
N ASP A 285 20.93 -13.56 -21.87
CA ASP A 285 20.78 -12.65 -23.01
C ASP A 285 20.71 -11.16 -22.60
N TRP A 286 20.50 -10.87 -21.32
CA TRP A 286 20.51 -9.51 -20.77
C TRP A 286 21.91 -9.04 -20.36
N LEU A 287 22.90 -9.93 -20.40
CA LEU A 287 24.28 -9.65 -20.03
C LEU A 287 25.10 -9.20 -21.24
N GLY A 288 26.17 -8.43 -20.99
CA GLY A 288 27.12 -8.10 -22.05
C GLY A 288 27.81 -9.36 -22.58
N GLY A 289 28.09 -9.42 -23.89
CA GLY A 289 28.57 -10.63 -24.57
C GLY A 289 29.79 -11.29 -23.90
N SER A 290 30.79 -10.51 -23.49
CA SER A 290 31.96 -11.02 -22.77
C SER A 290 31.59 -11.61 -21.41
N ALA A 291 30.72 -10.95 -20.65
CA ALA A 291 30.27 -11.42 -19.35
C ALA A 291 29.43 -12.70 -19.45
N ALA A 292 28.57 -12.80 -20.48
CA ALA A 292 27.82 -14.02 -20.77
C ALA A 292 28.75 -15.20 -21.10
N SER A 293 29.86 -14.95 -21.80
CA SER A 293 30.81 -16.00 -22.22
C SER A 293 31.65 -16.57 -21.08
N SER A 294 31.97 -15.78 -20.04
CA SER A 294 32.77 -16.24 -18.90
C SER A 294 31.93 -16.74 -17.72
N LEU A 295 30.62 -16.52 -17.75
CA LEU A 295 29.71 -16.69 -16.62
C LEU A 295 29.85 -18.05 -15.92
N ASP A 296 29.81 -19.16 -16.64
CA ASP A 296 29.89 -20.50 -16.02
C ASP A 296 31.26 -20.75 -15.38
N SER A 297 32.33 -20.24 -15.98
CA SER A 297 33.69 -20.36 -15.43
C SER A 297 33.90 -19.47 -14.20
N ASP A 298 33.23 -18.31 -14.17
CA ASP A 298 33.36 -17.34 -13.09
C ASP A 298 32.67 -17.79 -11.80
N PHE A 299 31.52 -18.44 -11.94
CA PHE A 299 30.70 -18.93 -10.82
C PHE A 299 30.99 -20.38 -10.42
N SER A 300 31.82 -21.09 -11.17
CA SER A 300 32.21 -22.48 -10.86
C SER A 300 32.77 -22.63 -9.43
N PRO A 301 32.40 -23.68 -8.67
CA PRO A 301 31.54 -24.81 -9.04
C PRO A 301 30.02 -24.56 -8.86
N THR A 302 29.60 -23.39 -8.39
CA THR A 302 28.18 -23.03 -8.34
C THR A 302 27.74 -22.44 -9.69
N SER A 303 26.62 -21.72 -9.70
CA SER A 303 26.10 -21.06 -10.89
C SER A 303 25.67 -19.64 -10.54
N TRP A 304 25.67 -18.78 -11.56
CA TRP A 304 25.15 -17.43 -11.41
C TRP A 304 23.66 -17.47 -11.03
N ARG A 305 23.30 -16.84 -9.91
CA ARG A 305 21.93 -16.85 -9.39
C ARG A 305 20.99 -15.86 -10.09
N GLY A 306 21.51 -14.96 -10.93
CA GLY A 306 20.72 -13.94 -11.61
C GLY A 306 20.92 -12.51 -11.10
N CYS A 307 21.80 -12.28 -10.13
CA CYS A 307 22.08 -10.93 -9.63
C CYS A 307 22.94 -10.11 -10.58
N VAL A 308 22.64 -8.82 -10.67
CA VAL A 308 23.28 -7.91 -11.62
C VAL A 308 23.84 -6.66 -10.93
N GLU A 309 24.92 -6.13 -11.49
CA GLU A 309 25.51 -4.88 -11.05
C GLU A 309 24.69 -3.66 -11.51
N ALA A 310 24.78 -2.58 -10.75
CA ALA A 310 24.31 -1.26 -11.14
C ALA A 310 25.02 -0.83 -12.43
N ARG A 311 24.27 -0.28 -13.39
CA ARG A 311 24.79 0.08 -14.72
C ARG A 311 25.34 1.50 -14.73
N VAL A 312 26.38 1.75 -13.94
CA VAL A 312 27.04 3.07 -13.84
C VAL A 312 28.50 2.92 -13.45
N GLY A 313 29.33 3.89 -13.86
CA GLY A 313 30.68 4.03 -13.35
C GLY A 313 31.66 2.96 -13.84
N TYR A 314 31.43 2.42 -15.03
CA TYR A 314 32.34 1.50 -15.71
C TYR A 314 32.28 1.69 -17.23
N ASP A 315 33.31 1.22 -17.94
CA ASP A 315 33.39 1.33 -19.40
C ASP A 315 32.16 0.74 -20.09
N GLY A 316 31.44 1.59 -20.82
CA GLY A 316 30.22 1.26 -21.56
C GLY A 316 28.90 1.46 -20.79
N ALA A 317 28.94 1.81 -19.50
CA ALA A 317 27.73 2.23 -18.78
C ALA A 317 27.47 3.74 -18.96
N PRO A 318 26.21 4.18 -19.10
CA PRO A 318 25.85 5.59 -19.00
C PRO A 318 26.08 6.15 -17.59
N ASP A 319 26.39 7.44 -17.50
CA ASP A 319 26.56 8.15 -16.21
C ASP A 319 25.29 8.15 -15.34
N ASP A 320 24.12 8.02 -15.98
CA ASP A 320 22.81 7.94 -15.34
C ASP A 320 22.15 6.56 -15.45
N GLY A 321 22.90 5.51 -15.77
CA GLY A 321 22.35 4.19 -16.07
C GLY A 321 21.67 3.47 -14.91
N ASP A 322 21.91 3.90 -13.67
CA ASP A 322 21.22 3.47 -12.45
C ASP A 322 20.14 4.48 -11.97
N ARG A 323 19.92 5.58 -12.71
CA ARG A 323 18.89 6.61 -12.43
C ARG A 323 17.78 6.65 -13.50
N ARG A 324 17.86 5.79 -14.52
CA ARG A 324 16.92 5.66 -15.64
C ARG A 324 16.45 4.21 -15.80
N ASP A 325 15.45 3.98 -16.64
CA ASP A 325 14.92 2.65 -16.95
C ASP A 325 15.45 2.07 -18.27
N TYR A 326 16.75 2.24 -18.57
CA TYR A 326 17.36 1.63 -19.77
C TYR A 326 17.08 0.13 -19.82
N THR A 327 16.68 -0.36 -20.99
CA THR A 327 16.43 -1.79 -21.23
C THR A 327 17.75 -2.56 -21.37
N PRO A 328 17.75 -3.89 -21.18
CA PRO A 328 18.95 -4.70 -21.38
C PRO A 328 19.55 -4.59 -22.80
N SER A 329 18.72 -4.36 -23.82
CA SER A 329 19.17 -4.15 -25.20
C SER A 329 19.85 -2.81 -25.44
N GLU A 330 19.55 -1.79 -24.62
CA GLU A 330 20.21 -0.48 -24.69
C GLU A 330 21.49 -0.45 -23.85
N VAL A 331 21.40 -0.99 -22.62
CA VAL A 331 22.52 -1.07 -21.68
C VAL A 331 22.50 -2.45 -21.03
N PRO A 332 23.36 -3.38 -21.49
CA PRO A 332 23.40 -4.72 -20.94
C PRO A 332 23.90 -4.70 -19.49
N PHE A 333 23.50 -5.71 -18.73
CA PHE A 333 23.96 -5.87 -17.35
C PHE A 333 25.33 -6.54 -17.30
N ARG A 334 26.04 -6.29 -16.20
CA ARG A 334 27.14 -7.14 -15.74
C ARG A 334 26.62 -8.05 -14.62
N PRO A 335 27.03 -9.32 -14.56
CA PRO A 335 26.65 -10.19 -13.46
C PRO A 335 27.32 -9.69 -12.17
N PHE A 336 26.58 -9.69 -11.07
CA PHE A 336 27.15 -9.48 -9.74
C PHE A 336 28.03 -10.69 -9.40
N LEU A 337 29.34 -10.51 -9.44
CA LEU A 337 30.33 -11.54 -9.14
C LEU A 337 31.27 -11.07 -8.02
N TYR A 338 31.11 -11.67 -6.84
CA TYR A 338 32.03 -11.44 -5.74
C TYR A 338 33.24 -12.38 -5.85
N LYS A 339 34.31 -11.90 -6.49
CA LYS A 339 35.53 -12.69 -6.68
C LYS A 339 36.14 -13.13 -5.35
N SER A 340 36.76 -14.31 -5.37
CA SER A 340 37.47 -14.84 -4.20
C SER A 340 38.66 -13.95 -3.83
N THR A 341 38.85 -13.74 -2.54
CA THR A 341 40.05 -13.07 -1.97
C THR A 341 41.09 -14.04 -1.42
N LEU A 342 40.84 -15.35 -1.57
CA LEU A 342 41.66 -16.38 -0.96
C LEU A 342 43.12 -16.28 -1.41
N GLY A 343 44.02 -16.09 -0.45
CA GLY A 343 45.47 -16.01 -0.69
C GLY A 343 45.95 -14.72 -1.34
N LEU A 344 45.11 -13.68 -1.41
CA LEU A 344 45.48 -12.39 -2.00
C LEU A 344 46.17 -11.43 -1.03
N TYR A 345 46.14 -11.72 0.26
CA TYR A 345 46.71 -10.85 1.29
C TYR A 345 47.71 -11.62 2.14
N THR A 346 48.86 -10.99 2.42
CA THR A 346 49.92 -11.60 3.23
C THR A 346 50.51 -10.63 4.24
N LEU A 347 50.90 -11.14 5.41
CA LEU A 347 51.71 -10.45 6.41
C LEU A 347 52.99 -11.25 6.63
N ASN A 348 54.17 -10.66 6.36
CA ASN A 348 55.47 -11.33 6.47
C ASN A 348 55.53 -12.68 5.71
N GLY A 349 54.88 -12.74 4.53
CA GLY A 349 54.81 -13.95 3.71
C GLY A 349 53.77 -14.99 4.15
N ALA A 350 53.11 -14.81 5.29
CA ALA A 350 52.00 -15.67 5.72
C ALA A 350 50.66 -15.14 5.21
N ALA A 351 49.77 -16.03 4.75
CA ALA A 351 48.43 -15.65 4.30
C ALA A 351 47.58 -15.10 5.45
N VAL A 352 46.75 -14.09 5.16
CA VAL A 352 45.80 -13.48 6.09
C VAL A 352 44.39 -13.43 5.45
N PRO A 353 43.30 -13.37 6.23
CA PRO A 353 41.95 -13.62 5.69
C PRO A 353 41.38 -12.45 4.88
N GLY A 354 40.88 -12.71 3.67
CA GLY A 354 40.05 -11.77 2.91
C GLY A 354 38.56 -11.82 3.28
N ASP A 355 37.75 -10.87 2.81
CA ASP A 355 36.29 -10.83 3.08
C ASP A 355 35.50 -11.96 2.43
N ASN A 356 36.00 -12.53 1.33
CA ASN A 356 35.31 -13.53 0.53
C ASN A 356 36.26 -14.67 0.11
N ASP A 357 36.87 -15.32 1.09
CA ASP A 357 37.84 -16.40 0.87
C ASP A 357 37.13 -17.73 0.53
N TRP A 358 36.99 -18.04 -0.75
CA TRP A 358 36.46 -19.32 -1.23
C TRP A 358 37.32 -19.97 -2.31
N ALA A 359 37.40 -21.30 -2.34
CA ALA A 359 38.22 -22.06 -3.29
C ALA A 359 37.36 -22.76 -4.37
N ARG A 360 37.76 -22.67 -5.64
CA ARG A 360 37.08 -23.34 -6.78
C ARG A 360 37.11 -24.87 -6.75
N LYS A 361 38.08 -25.49 -6.06
CA LYS A 361 38.41 -26.94 -6.18
C LYS A 361 37.94 -27.84 -5.02
N LEU A 362 37.17 -27.34 -4.05
CA LEU A 362 36.82 -28.10 -2.82
C LEU A 362 35.32 -28.37 -2.62
N TRP A 363 34.55 -28.54 -3.71
CA TRP A 363 33.12 -28.85 -3.59
C TRP A 363 32.79 -30.29 -4.01
N ASN A 364 32.59 -31.17 -3.03
CA ASN A 364 31.60 -32.25 -3.14
C ASN A 364 30.71 -32.23 -1.89
N ALA A 365 29.50 -32.80 -1.99
CA ALA A 365 28.45 -32.78 -0.96
C ALA A 365 28.84 -33.41 0.41
N THR A 366 30.04 -33.98 0.54
CA THR A 366 30.57 -34.60 1.76
C THR A 366 31.84 -33.94 2.29
N THR A 367 32.35 -32.87 1.67
CA THR A 367 33.63 -32.27 2.09
C THR A 367 33.42 -31.27 3.24
N SER A 368 33.90 -31.63 4.42
CA SER A 368 34.32 -30.70 5.46
C SER A 368 35.74 -30.20 5.12
N GLY A 369 35.98 -28.88 5.14
CA GLY A 369 37.30 -28.30 4.84
C GLY A 369 37.31 -26.77 4.82
N ASP A 370 38.51 -26.18 4.95
CA ASP A 370 38.72 -24.73 4.92
C ASP A 370 38.34 -24.12 3.54
N ASN A 371 37.73 -22.93 3.53
CA ASN A 371 37.40 -22.13 2.33
C ASN A 371 36.34 -22.72 1.36
N ALA A 372 35.43 -23.57 1.84
CA ALA A 372 34.30 -24.05 1.05
C ALA A 372 33.25 -22.94 0.81
N ILE A 373 32.57 -22.99 -0.34
CA ILE A 373 31.48 -22.07 -0.68
C ILE A 373 30.28 -22.33 0.24
N THR A 374 29.72 -21.29 0.86
CA THR A 374 28.63 -21.40 1.87
C THR A 374 27.39 -20.57 1.52
N GLU A 375 27.38 -19.93 0.36
CA GLU A 375 26.29 -19.06 -0.10
C GLU A 375 24.92 -19.74 -0.23
N ASP A 376 24.86 -21.08 -0.33
CA ASP A 376 23.61 -21.88 -0.42
C ASP A 376 23.00 -22.21 0.96
N TRP A 377 23.65 -21.84 2.07
CA TRP A 377 23.21 -22.25 3.40
C TRP A 377 22.09 -21.36 3.94
N TYR A 378 20.87 -21.58 3.42
CA TYR A 378 19.69 -20.75 3.66
C TYR A 378 19.25 -20.59 5.12
N LEU A 379 19.54 -21.56 5.99
CA LEU A 379 19.24 -21.49 7.42
C LEU A 379 20.29 -20.69 8.21
N TYR A 380 21.52 -20.62 7.72
CA TYR A 380 22.69 -20.04 8.39
C TYR A 380 23.28 -18.90 7.56
N ARG A 381 22.46 -17.86 7.34
CA ARG A 381 22.87 -16.63 6.68
C ARG A 381 23.66 -15.75 7.63
N GLY A 382 24.56 -14.96 7.06
CA GLY A 382 25.27 -13.96 7.83
C GLY A 382 26.50 -13.45 7.09
N ASN A 383 27.15 -12.48 7.72
CA ASN A 383 28.33 -11.81 7.19
C ASN A 383 29.58 -12.71 7.11
N TYR A 384 29.47 -14.00 7.43
CA TYR A 384 30.55 -14.98 7.36
C TYR A 384 30.44 -15.92 6.14
N GLN A 385 29.33 -15.86 5.40
CA GLN A 385 29.18 -16.67 4.20
C GLN A 385 30.16 -16.21 3.12
N VAL A 386 30.66 -17.14 2.33
CA VAL A 386 31.60 -16.87 1.22
C VAL A 386 31.13 -17.58 -0.04
N GLY A 387 31.44 -16.99 -1.18
CA GLY A 387 31.10 -17.52 -2.49
C GLY A 387 30.90 -16.43 -3.54
N PRO A 388 30.78 -16.82 -4.82
CA PRO A 388 30.63 -15.88 -5.94
C PRO A 388 29.31 -15.08 -5.95
N ASN A 389 28.25 -15.62 -5.35
CA ASN A 389 26.91 -15.02 -5.25
C ASN A 389 26.59 -14.43 -3.85
N VAL A 390 27.54 -14.41 -2.91
CA VAL A 390 27.22 -13.92 -1.54
C VAL A 390 26.76 -12.45 -1.59
N GLY A 391 25.63 -12.14 -0.93
CA GLY A 391 24.95 -10.83 -1.02
C GLY A 391 23.82 -10.76 -2.04
N CYS A 392 23.75 -11.70 -2.99
CA CYS A 392 22.65 -11.83 -3.94
C CYS A 392 21.36 -12.31 -3.24
N PRO A 393 20.22 -11.59 -3.34
CA PRO A 393 18.95 -12.09 -2.83
C PRO A 393 18.56 -13.40 -3.53
N ALA A 394 18.12 -14.37 -2.72
CA ALA A 394 17.78 -15.70 -3.22
C ALA A 394 16.49 -15.72 -4.05
N THR A 395 15.54 -14.85 -3.72
CA THR A 395 14.28 -14.72 -4.44
C THR A 395 14.48 -13.88 -5.69
N VAL A 396 14.09 -14.44 -6.84
CA VAL A 396 14.11 -13.76 -8.14
C VAL A 396 12.98 -12.72 -8.20
N VAL A 397 13.22 -11.61 -8.89
CA VAL A 397 12.16 -10.64 -9.24
C VAL A 397 11.04 -11.38 -9.97
N LEU A 398 9.84 -11.36 -9.39
CA LEU A 398 8.63 -11.82 -10.04
C LEU A 398 8.11 -10.70 -10.94
N PRO A 399 8.10 -10.85 -12.28
CA PRO A 399 7.48 -9.87 -13.15
C PRO A 399 5.95 -9.84 -12.98
N LEU A 400 5.28 -8.86 -13.60
CA LEU A 400 3.84 -8.69 -13.50
C LEU A 400 3.07 -9.98 -13.82
N THR A 401 2.26 -10.45 -12.87
CA THR A 401 1.39 -11.61 -13.02
C THR A 401 0.01 -11.33 -12.42
N ALA A 402 -1.01 -11.98 -12.97
CA ALA A 402 -2.39 -11.92 -12.47
C ALA A 402 -2.70 -12.99 -11.42
N LYS A 403 -1.78 -13.95 -11.18
CA LYS A 403 -2.03 -15.12 -10.33
C LYS A 403 -1.71 -14.85 -8.87
N LYS A 404 -2.74 -14.83 -8.01
CA LYS A 404 -2.61 -14.65 -6.57
C LYS A 404 -1.67 -15.67 -5.95
N THR A 405 -1.84 -16.96 -6.29
CA THR A 405 -0.98 -18.03 -5.74
C THR A 405 0.49 -17.76 -6.04
N THR A 406 0.84 -17.40 -7.29
CA THR A 406 2.24 -17.11 -7.67
C THR A 406 2.84 -15.94 -6.89
N VAL A 407 2.06 -14.88 -6.67
CA VAL A 407 2.49 -13.72 -5.87
C VAL A 407 2.74 -14.13 -4.41
N LEU A 408 1.79 -14.84 -3.80
CA LEU A 408 1.91 -15.30 -2.40
C LEU A 408 3.03 -16.32 -2.20
N ASP A 409 3.27 -17.21 -3.17
CA ASP A 409 4.39 -18.15 -3.15
C ASP A 409 5.73 -17.41 -3.18
N THR A 410 5.82 -16.35 -3.99
CA THR A 410 7.01 -15.51 -4.06
C THR A 410 7.23 -14.79 -2.72
N ILE A 411 6.19 -14.20 -2.14
CA ILE A 411 6.25 -13.57 -0.80
C ILE A 411 6.68 -14.59 0.26
N GLN A 412 6.11 -15.81 0.25
CA GLN A 412 6.49 -16.90 1.15
C GLN A 412 7.98 -17.28 1.01
N SER A 413 8.54 -17.15 -0.20
CA SER A 413 9.93 -17.48 -0.49
C SER A 413 10.94 -16.42 -0.03
N LEU A 414 10.50 -15.21 0.32
CA LEU A 414 11.40 -14.11 0.69
C LEU A 414 12.23 -14.47 1.92
N ARG A 415 13.51 -14.15 1.85
CA ARG A 415 14.47 -14.43 2.91
C ARG A 415 15.47 -13.29 3.00
N PRO A 416 15.97 -12.97 4.20
CA PRO A 416 17.00 -11.96 4.32
C PRO A 416 18.28 -12.42 3.63
N SER A 417 19.11 -11.47 3.23
CA SER A 417 20.41 -11.70 2.63
C SER A 417 21.39 -10.68 3.22
N SER A 418 22.49 -11.19 3.76
CA SER A 418 23.55 -10.40 4.40
C SER A 418 24.70 -10.18 3.41
N ARG A 419 25.58 -9.20 3.71
CA ARG A 419 26.71 -8.65 2.90
C ARG A 419 26.42 -7.34 2.17
N GLY A 420 27.41 -6.44 2.19
CA GLY A 420 27.45 -5.22 1.39
C GLY A 420 26.58 -4.04 1.86
N GLY A 421 25.48 -4.28 2.58
CA GLY A 421 24.59 -3.23 3.10
C GLY A 421 23.23 -3.16 2.41
N THR A 422 22.70 -1.94 2.22
CA THR A 422 21.33 -1.69 1.72
C THR A 422 21.33 -0.60 0.64
N MET A 423 20.80 -0.92 -0.55
CA MET A 423 20.76 0.01 -1.69
C MET A 423 19.34 0.12 -2.24
N GLY A 424 18.51 0.91 -1.56
CA GLY A 424 17.10 1.11 -1.92
C GLY A 424 16.91 1.67 -3.33
N ASN A 425 17.91 2.37 -3.87
CA ASN A 425 17.84 2.91 -5.23
C ASN A 425 17.82 1.80 -6.29
N LEU A 426 18.58 0.70 -6.11
CA LEU A 426 18.57 -0.43 -7.03
C LEU A 426 17.27 -1.23 -6.95
N GLY A 427 16.71 -1.38 -5.75
CA GLY A 427 15.38 -1.95 -5.56
C GLY A 427 14.30 -1.13 -6.25
N LEU A 428 14.32 0.20 -6.07
CA LEU A 428 13.37 1.12 -6.70
C LEU A 428 13.51 1.12 -8.22
N GLN A 429 14.74 1.07 -8.74
CA GLN A 429 15.01 0.97 -10.17
C GLN A 429 14.43 -0.33 -10.75
N ALA A 430 14.62 -1.47 -10.07
CA ALA A 430 14.02 -2.74 -10.47
C ALA A 430 12.49 -2.74 -10.37
N GLY A 431 11.92 -2.06 -9.37
CA GLY A 431 10.49 -1.78 -9.30
C GLY A 431 9.97 -1.03 -10.52
N TRP A 432 10.75 -0.09 -11.05
CA TRP A 432 10.41 0.62 -12.27
C TRP A 432 10.53 -0.26 -13.52
N PHE A 433 11.52 -1.17 -13.58
CA PHE A 433 11.67 -2.13 -14.67
C PHE A 433 10.43 -2.99 -14.85
N THR A 434 9.76 -3.39 -13.78
CA THR A 434 8.55 -4.23 -13.87
C THR A 434 7.30 -3.45 -14.33
N LEU A 435 7.34 -2.11 -14.30
CA LEU A 435 6.21 -1.25 -14.67
C LEU A 435 6.46 -0.44 -15.94
N SER A 436 7.68 -0.37 -16.43
CA SER A 436 8.03 0.45 -17.60
C SER A 436 7.56 -0.20 -18.91
N PRO A 437 6.84 0.53 -19.79
CA PRO A 437 6.50 0.08 -21.14
C PRO A 437 7.74 -0.26 -21.97
N ARG A 438 8.88 0.40 -21.71
CA ARG A 438 10.15 0.15 -22.41
C ARG A 438 10.65 -1.28 -22.18
N TRP A 439 10.33 -1.84 -21.02
CA TRP A 439 10.73 -3.20 -20.63
C TRP A 439 9.80 -4.31 -21.10
N ARG A 440 8.69 -3.98 -21.77
CA ARG A 440 7.71 -4.93 -22.29
C ARG A 440 8.34 -6.04 -23.13
N GLY A 441 9.21 -5.66 -24.07
CA GLY A 441 9.89 -6.61 -24.95
C GLY A 441 10.85 -7.53 -24.20
N ALA A 442 11.57 -7.01 -23.19
CA ALA A 442 12.50 -7.80 -22.40
C ALA A 442 11.77 -8.81 -21.51
N TRP A 443 10.71 -8.38 -20.82
CA TRP A 443 9.96 -9.28 -19.94
C TRP A 443 9.18 -10.33 -20.71
N ALA A 444 8.64 -9.98 -21.89
CA ALA A 444 7.90 -10.86 -22.78
C ALA A 444 6.78 -11.65 -22.06
N LEU A 445 5.90 -10.94 -21.34
CA LEU A 445 4.88 -11.52 -20.45
C LEU A 445 3.66 -12.11 -21.17
N GLY A 446 3.80 -12.43 -22.45
CA GLY A 446 2.73 -12.96 -23.29
C GLY A 446 1.90 -11.88 -23.98
N ALA A 447 0.70 -12.26 -24.42
CA ALA A 447 -0.19 -11.40 -25.19
C ALA A 447 -0.77 -10.24 -24.37
N ALA A 448 -1.30 -9.24 -25.07
CA ALA A 448 -2.06 -8.16 -24.47
C ALA A 448 -3.24 -8.70 -23.63
N PRO A 449 -3.43 -8.22 -22.38
CA PRO A 449 -4.64 -8.52 -21.64
C PRO A 449 -5.91 -8.10 -22.38
N ALA A 450 -7.03 -8.76 -22.07
CA ALA A 450 -8.33 -8.42 -22.66
C ALA A 450 -8.67 -6.94 -22.44
N GLY A 451 -9.03 -6.24 -23.52
CA GLY A 451 -9.37 -4.81 -23.48
C GLY A 451 -8.16 -3.86 -23.47
N GLN A 452 -6.93 -4.37 -23.53
CA GLN A 452 -5.72 -3.55 -23.63
C GLN A 452 -5.11 -3.62 -25.03
N ALA A 453 -4.54 -2.49 -25.49
CA ALA A 453 -3.92 -2.40 -26.82
C ALA A 453 -2.53 -3.06 -26.89
N THR A 454 -1.85 -3.22 -25.74
CA THR A 454 -0.46 -3.68 -25.66
C THR A 454 -0.28 -4.78 -24.60
N ALA A 455 0.77 -5.58 -24.75
CA ALA A 455 1.25 -6.48 -23.70
C ALA A 455 1.77 -5.75 -22.47
N LEU A 456 1.91 -6.46 -21.34
CA LEU A 456 2.46 -5.92 -20.10
C LEU A 456 3.99 -5.74 -20.19
N PRO A 457 4.56 -4.69 -19.56
CA PRO A 457 3.85 -3.62 -18.86
C PRO A 457 3.11 -2.70 -19.85
N LEU A 458 1.93 -2.22 -19.47
CA LEU A 458 1.12 -1.32 -20.29
C LEU A 458 1.82 0.03 -20.49
N ASP A 459 1.37 0.82 -21.46
CA ASP A 459 1.85 2.18 -21.66
C ASP A 459 1.64 3.06 -20.41
N TYR A 460 2.50 4.06 -20.22
CA TYR A 460 2.26 5.06 -19.19
C TYR A 460 0.95 5.79 -19.46
N ASN A 461 0.17 6.04 -18.41
CA ASN A 461 -1.16 6.66 -18.50
C ASN A 461 -2.15 5.88 -19.39
N ALA A 462 -1.96 4.56 -19.54
CA ALA A 462 -2.94 3.70 -20.20
C ALA A 462 -4.34 3.94 -19.59
N PRO A 463 -5.39 4.15 -20.41
CA PRO A 463 -6.70 4.50 -19.91
C PRO A 463 -7.19 3.51 -18.85
N TYR A 464 -7.72 4.04 -17.76
CA TYR A 464 -8.25 3.28 -16.62
C TYR A 464 -7.23 2.39 -15.89
N MET A 465 -5.93 2.49 -16.19
CA MET A 465 -4.88 1.70 -15.54
C MET A 465 -3.96 2.61 -14.74
N ARG A 466 -3.73 2.26 -13.48
CA ARG A 466 -2.76 2.94 -12.60
C ARG A 466 -1.51 2.09 -12.45
N LYS A 467 -0.35 2.74 -12.33
CA LYS A 467 0.91 2.10 -11.98
C LYS A 467 1.31 2.52 -10.57
N VAL A 468 1.62 1.55 -9.72
CA VAL A 468 1.90 1.78 -8.30
C VAL A 468 3.14 1.01 -7.87
N ILE A 469 4.04 1.68 -7.14
CA ILE A 469 5.12 1.05 -6.39
C ILE A 469 4.78 1.15 -4.91
N VAL A 470 4.89 0.04 -4.18
CA VAL A 470 4.93 0.05 -2.71
C VAL A 470 6.31 -0.42 -2.31
N MET A 471 7.13 0.52 -1.86
CA MET A 471 8.49 0.24 -1.39
C MET A 471 8.51 0.15 0.12
N MET A 472 9.17 -0.86 0.66
CA MET A 472 9.38 -1.02 2.10
C MET A 472 10.86 -1.21 2.40
N THR A 473 11.34 -0.59 3.49
CA THR A 473 12.68 -0.81 4.06
C THR A 473 12.63 -0.68 5.59
N ASP A 474 13.54 -1.37 6.29
CA ASP A 474 13.76 -1.19 7.73
C ASP A 474 14.99 -0.35 8.08
N GLY A 475 15.66 0.19 7.05
CA GLY A 475 17.05 0.57 7.20
C GLY A 475 17.45 1.80 6.41
N THR A 476 18.60 2.32 6.81
CA THR A 476 19.28 3.39 6.12
C THR A 476 20.04 2.82 4.93
N ASN A 477 20.03 3.50 3.79
CA ASN A 477 20.91 3.13 2.68
C ASN A 477 22.35 3.20 3.17
N GLN A 478 23.11 2.13 2.98
CA GLN A 478 24.44 2.03 3.54
C GLN A 478 25.30 1.09 2.70
N TRP A 479 26.58 1.45 2.63
CA TRP A 479 27.64 0.56 2.19
C TRP A 479 28.30 -0.01 3.44
N TYR A 480 28.18 -1.32 3.62
CA TYR A 480 28.68 -2.02 4.80
C TYR A 480 30.00 -2.70 4.49
N ASP A 481 30.90 -2.72 5.46
CA ASP A 481 32.16 -3.47 5.42
C ASP A 481 32.15 -4.52 6.53
N THR A 482 32.52 -5.75 6.18
CA THR A 482 32.56 -6.87 7.12
C THR A 482 33.83 -6.83 7.99
N PRO A 483 33.73 -7.02 9.31
CA PRO A 483 34.92 -6.96 10.17
C PRO A 483 35.79 -8.23 10.14
N TYR A 484 35.41 -9.26 9.36
CA TYR A 484 36.00 -10.61 9.41
C TYR A 484 37.14 -10.85 8.41
N GLY A 485 37.40 -9.94 7.48
CA GLY A 485 38.43 -10.12 6.47
C GLY A 485 38.82 -8.80 5.79
N PHE A 486 39.88 -8.84 4.98
CA PHE A 486 40.38 -7.66 4.26
C PHE A 486 39.52 -7.37 3.02
N PRO A 487 38.60 -6.38 3.07
CA PRO A 487 38.78 -5.07 2.44
C PRO A 487 37.88 -3.95 3.02
N GLY A 488 38.55 -2.93 3.54
CA GLY A 488 38.00 -1.80 4.28
C GLY A 488 38.64 -1.70 5.65
N ALA A 489 38.70 -2.83 6.37
CA ALA A 489 39.88 -3.55 6.90
C ALA A 489 39.40 -4.62 7.89
N CYS A 490 40.23 -5.62 8.21
CA CYS A 490 39.82 -6.62 9.21
C CYS A 490 40.04 -6.16 10.66
N THR A 491 39.09 -6.43 11.56
CA THR A 491 39.17 -6.06 12.98
C THR A 491 38.84 -7.17 13.98
N GLU A 492 38.33 -8.34 13.55
CA GLU A 492 38.08 -9.47 14.46
C GLU A 492 39.26 -10.46 14.52
N THR A 493 39.91 -10.56 15.69
CA THR A 493 41.14 -11.36 15.89
C THR A 493 40.90 -12.84 16.18
N THR A 494 39.70 -13.23 16.59
CA THR A 494 39.38 -14.63 16.93
C THR A 494 37.88 -14.88 16.77
N LYS A 495 37.47 -15.64 15.75
CA LYS A 495 36.25 -16.42 15.94
C LYS A 495 36.59 -17.61 16.81
N SER A 496 35.84 -17.79 17.90
CA SER A 496 35.80 -19.10 18.53
C SER A 496 35.35 -20.09 17.46
N THR A 497 35.93 -21.28 17.49
CA THR A 497 35.47 -22.45 16.75
C THR A 497 34.08 -22.89 17.24
N ALA A 498 33.15 -21.96 17.44
CA ALA A 498 31.74 -22.25 17.67
C ALA A 498 31.25 -22.96 16.40
N SER A 499 31.42 -24.27 16.47
CA SER A 499 31.03 -25.26 15.50
C SER A 499 29.69 -24.85 14.91
N TYR A 500 29.62 -24.73 13.58
CA TYR A 500 28.34 -24.79 12.91
C TYR A 500 27.58 -26.01 13.47
N PRO A 501 26.26 -25.90 13.72
CA PRO A 501 25.53 -26.94 14.44
C PRO A 501 25.77 -28.30 13.79
N THR A 502 26.31 -29.25 14.57
CA THR A 502 26.57 -30.61 14.12
C THR A 502 25.31 -31.48 14.01
N SER A 503 24.10 -30.93 14.20
CA SER A 503 22.82 -31.64 13.97
C SER A 503 21.59 -30.72 14.14
N PRO A 504 20.48 -30.89 13.39
CA PRO A 504 20.30 -31.64 12.14
C PRO A 504 20.21 -30.64 10.98
N ALA A 505 21.35 -30.08 10.56
CA ALA A 505 21.44 -29.43 9.26
C ALA A 505 21.85 -30.50 8.23
N PRO A 506 21.19 -30.62 7.07
CA PRO A 506 21.68 -31.46 5.98
C PRO A 506 22.93 -30.79 5.39
N GLY A 507 24.11 -31.08 5.94
CA GLY A 507 25.39 -30.57 5.44
C GLY A 507 26.58 -30.99 6.31
N PRO A 508 27.79 -31.17 5.74
CA PRO A 508 28.98 -31.53 6.50
C PRO A 508 29.37 -30.44 7.50
N ALA A 509 29.84 -30.85 8.68
CA ALA A 509 30.36 -29.94 9.70
C ALA A 509 31.57 -29.17 9.15
N GLN A 510 31.51 -27.84 9.13
CA GLN A 510 32.68 -27.03 8.83
C GLN A 510 33.47 -26.75 10.11
N ALA A 511 34.72 -27.22 10.14
CA ALA A 511 35.76 -26.57 10.91
C ALA A 511 36.27 -25.41 10.06
N VAL A 512 35.64 -24.24 10.14
CA VAL A 512 36.31 -23.03 9.66
C VAL A 512 37.46 -22.81 10.62
N ARG A 513 38.71 -23.04 10.20
CA ARG A 513 39.84 -22.48 10.94
C ARG A 513 39.86 -20.99 10.63
N PRO A 514 39.44 -20.11 11.57
CA PRO A 514 39.56 -18.69 11.31
C PRO A 514 41.05 -18.37 11.30
N ILE A 515 41.60 -18.01 10.14
CA ILE A 515 42.88 -17.31 10.12
C ILE A 515 42.62 -16.02 10.88
N ALA A 516 43.32 -15.82 12.01
CA ALA A 516 43.14 -14.64 12.84
C ALA A 516 43.51 -13.39 12.04
N CYS A 517 42.69 -12.34 12.15
CA CYS A 517 43.09 -11.07 11.58
C CYS A 517 44.34 -10.54 12.30
N PRO A 518 45.27 -9.92 11.54
CA PRO A 518 46.41 -9.25 12.11
C PRO A 518 46.02 -8.28 13.23
N ALA A 519 46.90 -8.12 14.22
CA ALA A 519 46.70 -7.10 15.23
C ALA A 519 46.60 -5.71 14.57
N ALA A 520 45.87 -4.77 15.18
CA ALA A 520 45.61 -3.45 14.59
C ALA A 520 46.88 -2.70 14.15
N ASN A 521 47.98 -2.86 14.90
CA ASN A 521 49.28 -2.27 14.57
C ASN A 521 50.03 -2.97 13.41
N GLN A 522 49.56 -4.13 12.96
CA GLN A 522 50.14 -4.91 11.86
C GLN A 522 49.35 -4.75 10.54
N VAL A 523 48.13 -4.21 10.59
CA VAL A 523 47.25 -4.05 9.41
C VAL A 523 47.94 -3.23 8.30
N GLY A 524 48.68 -2.17 8.66
CA GLY A 524 49.42 -1.36 7.68
C GLY A 524 50.58 -2.07 6.99
N SER A 525 51.03 -3.21 7.52
CA SER A 525 52.10 -4.03 6.95
C SER A 525 51.58 -5.19 6.09
N VAL A 526 50.26 -5.32 5.94
CA VAL A 526 49.65 -6.34 5.06
C VAL A 526 49.87 -5.94 3.62
N THR A 527 50.44 -6.85 2.83
CA THR A 527 50.66 -6.66 1.40
C THR A 527 49.57 -7.38 0.60
N ALA A 528 49.06 -6.72 -0.44
CA ALA A 528 48.09 -7.29 -1.36
C ALA A 528 48.80 -7.76 -2.64
N ALA A 529 48.42 -8.93 -3.16
CA ALA A 529 48.91 -9.44 -4.43
C ALA A 529 48.52 -8.52 -5.60
N SER A 530 49.24 -8.59 -6.72
CA SER A 530 48.89 -7.82 -7.91
C SER A 530 47.47 -8.15 -8.38
N GLY A 531 46.64 -7.11 -8.57
CA GLY A 531 45.23 -7.27 -8.96
C GLY A 531 44.28 -7.61 -7.81
N ALA A 532 44.77 -7.76 -6.59
CA ALA A 532 43.93 -7.91 -5.41
C ALA A 532 43.15 -6.62 -5.11
N PRO A 533 41.96 -6.72 -4.50
CA PRO A 533 41.24 -5.55 -4.03
C PRO A 533 42.08 -4.71 -3.06
N ALA A 534 41.89 -3.40 -3.09
CA ALA A 534 42.59 -2.52 -2.17
C ALA A 534 42.11 -2.71 -0.73
N ILE A 535 43.04 -2.65 0.22
CA ILE A 535 42.75 -2.78 1.66
C ILE A 535 42.13 -1.50 2.22
N THR A 536 42.73 -0.34 1.95
CA THR A 536 42.36 0.95 2.54
C THR A 536 41.24 1.66 1.76
N ASN A 537 40.32 2.32 2.47
CA ASN A 537 39.19 3.07 1.90
C ASN A 537 38.34 2.22 0.95
N ASN A 538 38.16 0.95 1.32
CA ASN A 538 37.38 -0.01 0.57
C ASN A 538 36.28 -0.61 1.46
N ALA A 539 35.44 -1.47 0.90
CA ALA A 539 34.40 -2.18 1.63
C ALA A 539 34.00 -3.46 0.87
N ASP A 540 33.06 -4.21 1.42
CA ASP A 540 32.43 -5.37 0.76
C ASP A 540 31.99 -5.04 -0.68
N TYR A 541 32.01 -6.05 -1.54
CA TYR A 541 31.53 -5.95 -2.91
C TYR A 541 30.00 -5.80 -2.95
N THR A 542 29.50 -4.95 -3.85
CA THR A 542 28.08 -4.61 -3.98
C THR A 542 27.65 -4.55 -5.45
N GLY A 543 26.40 -4.19 -5.73
CA GLY A 543 25.96 -3.88 -7.08
C GLY A 543 26.80 -2.79 -7.77
N TYR A 544 27.47 -1.90 -7.03
CA TYR A 544 28.37 -0.89 -7.60
C TYR A 544 29.84 -1.33 -7.64
N GLY A 545 30.13 -2.62 -7.50
CA GLY A 545 31.49 -3.10 -7.30
C GLY A 545 31.95 -2.82 -5.87
N ARG A 546 33.25 -2.54 -5.70
CA ARG A 546 33.79 -2.05 -4.42
C ARG A 546 33.83 -0.52 -4.38
N LEU A 547 33.91 0.04 -3.17
CA LEU A 547 33.91 1.49 -3.00
C LEU A 547 35.05 2.18 -3.75
N LYS A 548 36.25 1.59 -3.72
CA LYS A 548 37.43 2.12 -4.42
C LYS A 548 37.35 2.00 -5.95
N ASP A 549 36.41 1.23 -6.49
CA ASP A 549 36.18 1.17 -7.93
C ASP A 549 35.60 2.49 -8.46
N GLY A 550 35.19 3.41 -7.57
CA GLY A 550 34.80 4.78 -7.93
C GLY A 550 33.48 4.85 -8.70
N ARG A 551 32.67 3.78 -8.71
CA ARG A 551 31.46 3.70 -9.56
C ARG A 551 30.33 4.61 -9.10
N LEU A 552 30.33 5.01 -7.82
CA LEU A 552 29.44 6.05 -7.30
C LEU A 552 29.94 7.47 -7.60
N GLY A 553 31.15 7.61 -8.14
CA GLY A 553 31.86 8.86 -8.36
C GLY A 553 33.21 8.84 -7.65
N THR A 554 34.26 9.41 -8.26
CA THR A 554 35.64 9.39 -7.74
C THR A 554 35.83 10.16 -6.44
N GLY A 555 34.90 11.07 -6.10
CA GLY A 555 34.86 11.79 -4.82
C GLY A 555 34.23 11.01 -3.67
N VAL A 556 33.67 9.82 -3.93
CA VAL A 556 33.03 8.96 -2.93
C VAL A 556 34.05 7.94 -2.43
N THR A 557 34.63 8.18 -1.26
CA THR A 557 35.83 7.47 -0.76
C THR A 557 35.62 6.75 0.58
N ASN A 558 34.47 6.95 1.23
CA ASN A 558 34.11 6.27 2.47
C ASN A 558 32.61 5.95 2.54
N ASN A 559 32.23 5.09 3.49
CA ASN A 559 30.86 4.58 3.62
C ASN A 559 29.82 5.69 3.87
N SER A 560 30.18 6.77 4.57
CA SER A 560 29.27 7.90 4.81
C SER A 560 29.00 8.68 3.52
N GLN A 561 30.03 8.95 2.73
CA GLN A 561 29.87 9.58 1.41
C GLN A 561 29.06 8.68 0.47
N ALA A 562 29.29 7.36 0.52
CA ALA A 562 28.53 6.39 -0.28
C ALA A 562 27.04 6.39 0.10
N GLN A 563 26.72 6.40 1.39
CA GLN A 563 25.36 6.53 1.89
C GLN A 563 24.69 7.82 1.37
N THR A 564 25.38 8.97 1.43
CA THR A 564 24.84 10.22 0.90
C THR A 564 24.55 10.13 -0.60
N GLU A 565 25.47 9.56 -1.38
CA GLU A 565 25.28 9.43 -2.82
C GLU A 565 24.18 8.43 -3.19
N ILE A 566 24.06 7.31 -2.46
CA ILE A 566 22.94 6.37 -2.65
C ILE A 566 21.61 7.06 -2.30
N ASN A 567 21.55 7.87 -1.25
CA ASN A 567 20.36 8.65 -0.91
C ASN A 567 19.99 9.65 -2.02
N ASN A 568 20.98 10.32 -2.62
CA ASN A 568 20.76 11.20 -3.78
C ASN A 568 20.18 10.42 -4.97
N ARG A 569 20.69 9.20 -5.21
CA ARG A 569 20.19 8.30 -6.28
C ARG A 569 18.77 7.83 -6.02
N VAL A 570 18.40 7.50 -4.78
CA VAL A 570 17.00 7.23 -4.39
C VAL A 570 16.13 8.43 -4.74
N ALA A 571 16.48 9.63 -4.27
CA ALA A 571 15.68 10.83 -4.49
C ALA A 571 15.49 11.13 -5.99
N ALA A 572 16.55 11.00 -6.79
CA ALA A 572 16.51 11.19 -8.24
C ALA A 572 15.58 10.18 -8.93
N LEU A 573 15.67 8.89 -8.57
CA LEU A 573 14.78 7.86 -9.10
C LEU A 573 13.32 8.10 -8.71
N CYS A 574 13.04 8.48 -7.46
CA CYS A 574 11.68 8.80 -7.03
C CYS A 574 11.09 9.95 -7.85
N ALA A 575 11.90 10.99 -8.14
CA ALA A 575 11.46 12.09 -9.01
C ALA A 575 11.16 11.60 -10.44
N ALA A 576 12.04 10.79 -11.03
CA ALA A 576 11.85 10.24 -12.38
C ALA A 576 10.60 9.35 -12.47
N ILE A 577 10.42 8.43 -11.52
CA ILE A 577 9.28 7.52 -11.46
C ILE A 577 7.96 8.29 -11.28
N LYS A 578 7.94 9.31 -10.41
CA LYS A 578 6.77 10.18 -10.24
C LYS A 578 6.46 10.97 -11.52
N SER A 579 7.49 11.44 -12.22
CA SER A 579 7.30 12.15 -13.50
C SER A 579 6.72 11.25 -14.60
N ALA A 580 6.94 9.93 -14.52
CA ALA A 580 6.31 8.94 -15.40
C ALA A 580 4.85 8.61 -15.02
N GLY A 581 4.29 9.27 -14.01
CA GLY A 581 2.90 9.07 -13.56
C GLY A 581 2.70 7.86 -12.63
N ILE A 582 3.77 7.29 -12.09
CA ILE A 582 3.69 6.16 -11.16
C ILE A 582 3.51 6.67 -9.73
N THR A 583 2.51 6.15 -9.03
CA THR A 583 2.32 6.43 -7.59
C THR A 583 3.30 5.60 -6.77
N ILE A 584 4.03 6.23 -5.85
CA ILE A 584 4.99 5.59 -4.94
C ILE A 584 4.45 5.70 -3.51
N TYR A 585 4.21 4.55 -2.90
CA TYR A 585 4.06 4.38 -1.46
C TYR A 585 5.42 3.97 -0.88
N THR A 586 5.75 4.53 0.29
CA THR A 586 6.96 4.15 1.02
C THR A 586 6.60 3.79 2.46
N VAL A 587 7.06 2.63 2.91
CA VAL A 587 6.89 2.14 4.28
C VAL A 587 8.26 2.01 4.92
N VAL A 588 8.49 2.79 5.98
CA VAL A 588 9.75 2.74 6.75
C VAL A 588 9.47 2.06 8.08
N LEU A 589 10.18 0.97 8.34
CA LEU A 589 10.06 0.17 9.56
C LEU A 589 11.21 0.47 10.53
N ASP A 590 10.91 0.68 11.82
CA ASP A 590 11.88 0.94 12.88
C ASP A 590 11.42 0.24 14.16
N THR A 591 11.75 -1.04 14.30
CA THR A 591 11.24 -1.92 15.36
C THR A 591 12.27 -2.29 16.43
N SER A 592 13.55 -2.05 16.15
CA SER A 592 14.68 -2.46 16.99
C SER A 592 15.24 -1.35 17.87
N GLY A 593 14.65 -0.16 17.87
CA GLY A 593 15.15 1.00 18.64
C GLY A 593 16.46 1.59 18.10
N SER A 594 17.05 1.00 17.06
CA SER A 594 18.09 1.62 16.24
C SER A 594 17.40 2.64 15.33
N SER A 595 17.23 3.86 15.84
CA SER A 595 16.48 4.92 15.17
C SER A 595 16.83 4.99 13.69
N THR A 596 15.87 4.65 12.82
CA THR A 596 15.99 5.00 11.42
C THR A 596 16.22 6.50 11.37
N SER A 597 17.36 6.91 10.81
CA SER A 597 17.83 8.30 10.95
C SER A 597 16.75 9.28 10.48
N ALA A 598 16.68 10.48 11.07
CA ALA A 598 15.76 11.50 10.60
C ALA A 598 15.95 11.81 9.10
N ALA A 599 17.19 11.71 8.61
CA ALA A 599 17.51 11.83 7.19
C ALA A 599 16.88 10.72 6.35
N THR A 600 16.96 9.46 6.80
CA THR A 600 16.33 8.31 6.13
C THR A 600 14.81 8.47 6.07
N ARG A 601 14.17 8.87 7.18
CA ARG A 601 12.72 9.15 7.21
C ARG A 601 12.34 10.27 6.24
N THR A 602 13.11 11.35 6.23
CA THR A 602 12.90 12.49 5.31
C THR A 602 13.04 12.08 3.86
N LEU A 603 14.05 11.26 3.52
CA LEU A 603 14.28 10.75 2.17
C LEU A 603 13.06 9.97 1.66
N TYR A 604 12.60 8.97 2.41
CA TYR A 604 11.49 8.13 1.98
C TYR A 604 10.16 8.89 2.00
N GLN A 605 9.96 9.82 2.95
CA GLN A 605 8.81 10.73 2.93
C GLN A 605 8.80 11.62 1.67
N GLY A 606 9.96 12.11 1.23
CA GLY A 606 10.08 12.86 -0.03
C GLY A 606 9.98 11.99 -1.29
N CYS A 607 10.29 10.70 -1.17
CA CYS A 607 10.14 9.74 -2.26
C CYS A 607 8.66 9.44 -2.55
N ALA A 608 7.84 9.28 -1.50
CA ALA A 608 6.39 9.09 -1.61
C ALA A 608 5.72 10.14 -2.52
N THR A 609 4.66 9.77 -3.23
CA THR A 609 4.00 10.69 -4.18
C THR A 609 3.31 11.85 -3.49
N THR A 610 2.70 11.60 -2.33
CA THR A 610 2.13 12.64 -1.45
C THR A 610 2.37 12.23 0.00
N PRO A 611 2.18 13.12 0.99
CA PRO A 611 2.38 12.78 2.40
C PRO A 611 1.53 11.59 2.87
N GLN A 612 0.37 11.34 2.26
CA GLN A 612 -0.52 10.21 2.59
C GLN A 612 0.01 8.86 2.09
N HIS A 613 0.97 8.87 1.15
CA HIS A 613 1.60 7.66 0.62
C HIS A 613 2.84 7.25 1.43
N TYR A 614 3.23 8.02 2.44
CA TYR A 614 4.31 7.68 3.36
C TYR A 614 3.75 7.08 4.65
N VAL A 615 4.31 5.95 5.08
CA VAL A 615 3.98 5.33 6.37
C VAL A 615 5.26 5.06 7.15
N PHE A 616 5.28 5.52 8.40
CA PHE A 616 6.33 5.20 9.36
C PHE A 616 5.77 4.21 10.38
N VAL A 617 6.48 3.10 10.59
CA VAL A 617 6.08 2.01 11.45
C VAL A 617 7.13 1.85 12.54
N SER A 618 6.83 2.32 13.75
CA SER A 618 7.75 2.23 14.91
C SER A 618 7.52 1.00 15.79
N GLN A 619 6.50 0.20 15.49
CA GLN A 619 6.15 -1.00 16.24
C GLN A 619 5.93 -2.18 15.28
N PRO A 620 6.47 -3.37 15.57
CA PRO A 620 6.26 -4.57 14.76
C PRO A 620 4.80 -4.83 14.38
N THR A 621 3.89 -4.58 15.33
CA THR A 621 2.44 -4.82 15.19
C THR A 621 1.78 -3.93 14.16
N ASP A 622 2.34 -2.75 13.89
CA ASP A 622 1.71 -1.72 13.06
C ASP A 622 2.01 -1.93 11.57
N LEU A 623 3.00 -2.78 11.23
CA LEU A 623 3.39 -3.04 9.84
C LEU A 623 2.25 -3.70 9.06
N ARG A 624 1.57 -4.68 9.65
CA ARG A 624 0.43 -5.35 9.02
C ARG A 624 -0.71 -4.36 8.80
N THR A 625 -1.02 -3.55 9.81
CA THR A 625 -2.03 -2.49 9.72
C THR A 625 -1.72 -1.50 8.59
N ALA A 626 -0.45 -1.08 8.45
CA ALA A 626 -0.01 -0.19 7.37
C ALA A 626 -0.29 -0.80 5.98
N PHE A 627 0.14 -2.04 5.75
CA PHE A 627 -0.10 -2.72 4.47
C PHE A 627 -1.59 -2.98 4.20
N GLN A 628 -2.38 -3.24 5.24
CA GLN A 628 -3.84 -3.38 5.13
C GLN A 628 -4.51 -2.07 4.72
N GLN A 629 -4.08 -0.95 5.30
CA GLN A 629 -4.56 0.39 4.92
C GLN A 629 -4.20 0.72 3.47
N ILE A 630 -2.95 0.47 3.05
CA ILE A 630 -2.52 0.66 1.67
C ILE A 630 -3.35 -0.22 0.73
N GLY A 631 -3.53 -1.51 1.04
CA GLY A 631 -4.37 -2.42 0.27
C GLY A 631 -5.81 -1.91 0.12
N THR A 632 -6.40 -1.38 1.19
CA THR A 632 -7.75 -0.81 1.19
C THR A 632 -7.84 0.45 0.33
N GLN A 633 -6.87 1.35 0.42
CA GLN A 633 -6.81 2.55 -0.43
C GLN A 633 -6.68 2.18 -1.91
N LEU A 634 -5.79 1.24 -2.23
CA LEU A 634 -5.57 0.74 -3.58
C LEU A 634 -6.82 0.02 -4.13
N ALA A 635 -7.55 -0.72 -3.30
CA ALA A 635 -8.82 -1.34 -3.68
C ALA A 635 -9.93 -0.30 -3.96
N ASN A 636 -10.04 0.74 -3.12
CA ASN A 636 -11.04 1.81 -3.29
C ASN A 636 -10.79 2.69 -4.51
N LEU A 637 -9.52 2.88 -4.90
CA LEU A 637 -9.12 3.60 -6.12
C LEU A 637 -9.58 2.92 -7.41
N ARG A 638 -10.23 1.75 -7.32
CA ARG A 638 -10.76 1.00 -8.46
C ARG A 638 -12.24 1.23 -8.76
N LEU A 639 -12.85 2.25 -8.15
CA LEU A 639 -14.26 2.63 -8.33
C LEU A 639 -14.35 4.01 -9.00
N VAL A 640 -15.32 4.21 -9.92
CA VAL A 640 -15.63 5.52 -10.52
C VAL A 640 -17.09 5.87 -10.21
N ARG A 641 -17.36 7.17 -10.01
CA ARG A 641 -18.69 7.73 -9.79
C ARG A 641 -19.40 7.98 -11.11
#